data_AF-A0A1T5JCZ4-F1
#
_entry.id   AF-A0A1T5JCZ4-F1
#
_cell.length_a   1.000
_cell.length_b   1.000
_cell.length_c   1.000
_cell.angle_alpha   90.00
_cell.angle_beta   90.00
_cell.angle_gamma   90.00
#
_symmetry.space_group_name_H-M   'P 1'
#
loop_
_entity.id
_entity.type
_entity.pdbx_description
1 polymer ?
#
loop_
_entity_poly.entity_id
_entity_poly.type
_entity_poly.pdbx_seq_one_letter_code
_entity_poly.pdbx_strand_id
1 'polypeptide(L)'
;MKRNQFITLFLLFAGFCNATANPTPADKGWTVETIAEGINYYTYSGIEEISGAAQQVFVIEQDLSNPRYALRFVYYPERIPTSEAFWRNNAVAAMNAGYEAQSIVIKVNERMHSCMPYDNIIDTPVPNWKSEGAVYTDGKQGVRISFDGKDMSIAEQREFYANSTEPNILTSAPMLVDNFDPVGARFVDPSLSLEELEKLEYEDPIRHQGVRHPRTAVAKTADNHLILIAVDGRRDGIGEGMSAREFTEFIVKWFNPQYALNMDGGGSTTVCVRGHGDPETHVVNYPTNNNKYDHDGQRKRDSIFIIVEVEDDKQPSKVREGVHEEVLADHSKASGLDNTYDLSPKASTPAPKGYEPVYVSHYGRHGSRYAYTSDAYTVPLEMLRKGADNDNLTEYGKKLLGQLSDFWERNQYRVGDLTPLGWEQHRQIAKTMVSSFPTAFGKGSSVDACSSASSRSMMSMGSFCVSIAKESPATSVYEHQGMMDIQAARPNMGKNPFRYKGPHTYLPYAEDSEGFFFRKMPDYQTILARMFKDPSVAVAKKDAYDTFFNLYMLVGGMASIPEEERLDVDGIFTAEEYARLWEVDNYERFQEYIDYRTSCSSIVDDIIAKADARLAGNSRGADLRFGHDHVVMALLMIMDIDGFGFVPDSVDDIVNTFQTFRSPMAANMQFVFYTPKKGKKGDVLVKLLLNGEEASLGALAPVDGPYYEWSAVKDYLNSRTAMFVRR
;
A
#
# COMPACT_ATOMS: atom_id res chain seq x y z
N MET A 1 -61.61 43.42 5.63
CA MET A 1 -61.24 42.34 4.69
C MET A 1 -60.46 41.28 5.46
N LYS A 2 -61.15 40.43 6.23
CA LYS A 2 -61.35 38.99 5.97
C LYS A 2 -60.07 38.20 5.65
N ARG A 3 -59.49 37.59 6.68
CA ARG A 3 -59.00 36.19 6.60
C ARG A 3 -59.20 35.53 7.97
N ASN A 4 -60.19 34.65 8.02
CA ASN A 4 -60.57 33.85 9.17
C ASN A 4 -59.68 32.61 9.28
N GLN A 5 -59.47 32.23 10.55
CA GLN A 5 -59.15 30.92 11.10
C GLN A 5 -59.62 29.72 10.26
N PHE A 6 -58.79 28.69 10.16
CA PHE A 6 -59.19 27.31 10.45
C PHE A 6 -57.98 26.51 10.93
N ILE A 7 -58.05 26.17 12.22
CA ILE A 7 -57.32 25.10 12.89
C ILE A 7 -57.99 23.81 12.42
N THR A 8 -57.24 22.91 11.77
CA THR A 8 -57.72 21.55 11.49
C THR A 8 -56.91 20.56 12.30
N LEU A 9 -57.64 20.01 13.28
CA LEU A 9 -57.43 18.81 14.05
C LEU A 9 -56.97 17.62 13.18
N PHE A 10 -55.80 17.04 13.47
CA PHE A 10 -55.48 15.66 13.11
C PHE A 10 -55.00 14.94 14.38
N LEU A 11 -55.95 14.33 15.07
CA LEU A 11 -55.76 13.30 16.09
C LEU A 11 -56.25 11.98 15.48
N LEU A 12 -55.53 10.90 15.79
CA LEU A 12 -55.81 9.48 15.52
C LEU A 12 -55.39 8.91 14.16
N PHE A 13 -54.11 8.52 14.08
CA PHE A 13 -53.74 7.11 13.96
C PHE A 13 -52.29 6.95 14.48
N ALA A 14 -52.16 6.85 15.81
CA ALA A 14 -50.99 6.23 16.42
C ALA A 14 -51.14 4.72 16.24
N GLY A 15 -50.91 4.26 15.01
CA GLY A 15 -50.72 2.85 14.69
C GLY A 15 -49.24 2.53 14.87
N PHE A 16 -48.96 1.66 15.82
CA PHE A 16 -47.63 1.08 16.05
C PHE A 16 -46.98 0.66 14.73
N CYS A 17 -45.92 1.37 14.34
CA CYS A 17 -44.84 0.79 13.57
C CYS A 17 -43.56 1.09 14.35
N ASN A 18 -43.41 0.40 15.49
CA ASN A 18 -42.07 0.06 15.95
C ASN A 18 -41.51 -0.87 14.87
N ALA A 19 -40.79 -0.31 13.89
CA ALA A 19 -39.72 -1.06 13.26
C ALA A 19 -38.71 -1.31 14.37
N THR A 20 -38.88 -2.43 15.05
CA THR A 20 -37.98 -2.90 16.09
C THR A 20 -36.59 -2.98 15.46
N ALA A 21 -35.64 -2.25 16.05
CA ALA A 21 -34.22 -2.52 15.86
C ALA A 21 -34.01 -4.05 15.90
N ASN A 22 -33.26 -4.58 14.92
CA ASN A 22 -32.90 -6.00 14.91
C ASN A 22 -32.33 -6.37 16.29
N PRO A 23 -32.85 -7.40 16.97
CA PRO A 23 -32.28 -7.83 18.24
C PRO A 23 -30.86 -8.30 17.96
N THR A 24 -29.88 -7.47 18.32
CA THR A 24 -28.46 -7.80 18.25
C THR A 24 -28.26 -9.12 19.01
N PRO A 25 -27.52 -10.12 18.48
CA PRO A 25 -27.41 -11.45 19.12
C PRO A 25 -26.70 -11.50 20.49
N ALA A 26 -26.41 -10.35 21.10
CA ALA A 26 -25.82 -10.29 22.44
C ALA A 26 -26.69 -11.10 23.43
N ASP A 27 -26.04 -11.91 24.25
CA ASP A 27 -26.62 -12.76 25.31
C ASP A 27 -27.19 -14.13 24.90
N LYS A 28 -26.92 -14.65 23.68
CA LYS A 28 -27.30 -16.02 23.25
C LYS A 28 -26.16 -16.84 22.64
N GLY A 29 -24.98 -16.84 23.26
CA GLY A 29 -23.80 -17.57 22.76
C GLY A 29 -22.98 -16.81 21.72
N TRP A 30 -23.32 -15.54 21.47
CA TRP A 30 -22.56 -14.63 20.63
C TRP A 30 -21.70 -13.68 21.46
N THR A 31 -20.55 -13.31 20.90
CA THR A 31 -19.78 -12.13 21.30
C THR A 31 -19.78 -11.11 20.16
N VAL A 32 -19.67 -9.83 20.50
CA VAL A 32 -19.65 -8.73 19.53
C VAL A 32 -18.56 -7.72 19.91
N GLU A 33 -17.82 -7.27 18.91
CA GLU A 33 -16.81 -6.22 19.03
C GLU A 33 -16.90 -5.26 17.83
N THR A 34 -16.80 -3.96 18.07
CA THR A 34 -16.68 -2.97 17.00
C THR A 34 -15.21 -2.82 16.63
N ILE A 35 -14.83 -3.34 15.47
CA ILE A 35 -13.43 -3.39 15.00
C ILE A 35 -13.02 -2.14 14.21
N ALA A 36 -14.00 -1.42 13.69
CA ALA A 36 -13.86 -0.10 13.07
C ALA A 36 -15.22 0.62 13.10
N GLU A 37 -15.23 1.92 12.84
CA GLU A 37 -16.46 2.71 12.82
C GLU A 37 -17.47 2.14 11.81
N GLY A 38 -18.64 1.70 12.26
CA GLY A 38 -19.65 1.06 11.40
C GLY A 38 -19.27 -0.35 10.93
N ILE A 39 -18.28 -1.00 11.54
CA ILE A 39 -17.93 -2.40 11.28
C ILE A 39 -17.91 -3.18 12.60
N ASN A 40 -18.83 -4.14 12.72
CA ASN A 40 -18.94 -5.04 13.86
C ASN A 40 -18.47 -6.44 13.48
N TYR A 41 -17.79 -7.08 14.43
CA TYR A 41 -17.34 -8.46 14.34
C TYR A 41 -18.07 -9.29 15.39
N TYR A 42 -18.75 -10.33 14.94
CA TYR A 42 -19.48 -11.26 15.80
C TYR A 42 -18.86 -12.64 15.73
N THR A 43 -18.82 -13.32 16.87
CA THR A 43 -18.48 -14.75 16.92
C THR A 43 -19.51 -15.53 17.71
N TYR A 44 -19.81 -16.74 17.23
CA TYR A 44 -20.65 -17.72 17.90
C TYR A 44 -19.86 -18.99 18.12
N SER A 45 -20.02 -19.60 19.30
CA SER A 45 -19.50 -20.93 19.58
C SER A 45 -20.46 -21.69 20.49
N GLY A 46 -20.97 -22.83 20.03
CA GLY A 46 -21.85 -23.68 20.85
C GLY A 46 -22.72 -24.61 20.02
N ILE A 47 -23.62 -25.33 20.70
CA ILE A 47 -24.63 -26.17 20.03
C ILE A 47 -25.72 -25.25 19.46
N GLU A 48 -25.77 -25.14 18.15
CA GLU A 48 -26.73 -24.28 17.45
C GLU A 48 -28.06 -25.03 17.25
N GLU A 49 -29.18 -24.37 17.57
CA GLU A 49 -30.50 -25.03 17.69
C GLU A 49 -31.06 -25.57 16.36
N ILE A 50 -30.78 -24.92 15.23
CA ILE A 50 -31.29 -25.32 13.91
C ILE A 50 -30.56 -26.57 13.40
N SER A 51 -29.23 -26.55 13.48
CA SER A 51 -28.39 -27.68 13.11
C SER A 51 -28.36 -28.78 14.19
N GLY A 52 -28.66 -28.45 15.45
CA GLY A 52 -28.51 -29.38 16.58
C GLY A 52 -27.07 -29.85 16.81
N ALA A 53 -26.09 -29.09 16.33
CA ALA A 53 -24.68 -29.47 16.25
C ALA A 53 -23.75 -28.38 16.77
N ALA A 54 -22.52 -28.77 17.11
CA ALA A 54 -21.50 -27.79 17.50
C ALA A 54 -21.11 -26.93 16.29
N GLN A 55 -21.24 -25.62 16.42
CA GLN A 55 -20.88 -24.65 15.38
C GLN A 55 -19.92 -23.60 15.91
N GLN A 56 -19.03 -23.17 15.03
CA GLN A 56 -18.28 -21.93 15.17
C GLN A 56 -18.58 -21.04 13.97
N VAL A 57 -19.05 -19.83 14.25
CA VAL A 57 -19.49 -18.89 13.22
C VAL A 57 -18.82 -17.54 13.46
N PHE A 58 -18.37 -16.93 12.38
CA PHE A 58 -17.65 -15.67 12.35
C PHE A 58 -18.37 -14.74 11.38
N VAL A 59 -18.74 -13.56 11.83
CA VAL A 59 -19.55 -12.62 11.05
C VAL A 59 -18.96 -11.23 11.10
N ILE A 60 -18.82 -10.61 9.92
CA ILE A 60 -18.47 -9.20 9.79
C ILE A 60 -19.71 -8.48 9.26
N GLU A 61 -20.20 -7.51 10.00
CA GLU A 61 -21.26 -6.61 9.61
C GLU A 61 -20.67 -5.24 9.28
N GLN A 62 -20.98 -4.70 8.11
CA GLN A 62 -20.60 -3.36 7.69
C GLN A 62 -21.86 -2.53 7.42
N ASP A 63 -21.94 -1.36 8.05
CA ASP A 63 -22.90 -0.32 7.68
C ASP A 63 -22.50 0.32 6.35
N LEU A 64 -23.25 0.03 5.28
CA LEU A 64 -22.97 0.58 3.95
C LEU A 64 -23.37 2.05 3.82
N SER A 65 -24.03 2.64 4.83
CA SER A 65 -24.25 4.09 4.88
C SER A 65 -22.99 4.85 5.32
N ASN A 66 -22.03 4.16 5.96
CA ASN A 66 -20.75 4.76 6.33
C ASN A 66 -19.86 4.91 5.08
N PRO A 67 -19.58 6.14 4.62
CA PRO A 67 -18.77 6.35 3.41
C PRO A 67 -17.30 5.98 3.61
N ARG A 68 -16.87 5.80 4.86
CA ARG A 68 -15.49 5.50 5.23
C ARG A 68 -15.03 4.13 4.77
N TYR A 69 -15.92 3.16 4.56
CA TYR A 69 -15.55 1.79 4.21
C TYR A 69 -16.31 1.30 2.98
N ALA A 70 -15.69 0.41 2.21
CA ALA A 70 -16.29 -0.23 1.05
C ALA A 70 -15.93 -1.71 0.97
N LEU A 71 -16.87 -2.51 0.46
CA LEU A 71 -16.60 -3.84 -0.03
C LEU A 71 -15.98 -3.74 -1.43
N ARG A 72 -14.77 -4.29 -1.59
CA ARG A 72 -14.12 -4.45 -2.89
C ARG A 72 -13.89 -5.91 -3.21
N PHE A 73 -13.90 -6.20 -4.51
CA PHE A 73 -13.50 -7.49 -5.05
C PHE A 73 -12.06 -7.36 -5.51
N VAL A 74 -11.20 -8.31 -5.12
CA VAL A 74 -9.84 -8.38 -5.63
C VAL A 74 -9.63 -9.69 -6.38
N TYR A 75 -8.91 -9.62 -7.48
CA TYR A 75 -8.60 -10.75 -8.34
C TYR A 75 -7.09 -10.97 -8.46
N TYR A 76 -6.64 -12.19 -8.18
CA TYR A 76 -5.24 -12.61 -8.23
C TYR A 76 -5.10 -13.88 -9.10
N PRO A 77 -4.60 -13.78 -10.35
CA PRO A 77 -4.51 -14.92 -11.26
C PRO A 77 -3.62 -16.05 -10.73
N GLU A 78 -2.62 -15.73 -9.89
CA GLU A 78 -1.73 -16.69 -9.25
C GLU A 78 -2.38 -17.49 -8.11
N ARG A 79 -3.56 -17.08 -7.66
CA ARG A 79 -4.28 -17.55 -6.47
C ARG A 79 -3.48 -17.36 -5.17
N ILE A 80 -4.05 -16.66 -4.20
CA ILE A 80 -3.38 -16.36 -2.93
C ILE A 80 -4.26 -16.72 -1.72
N PRO A 81 -3.67 -16.93 -0.52
CA PRO A 81 -4.45 -17.05 0.71
C PRO A 81 -5.24 -15.76 1.00
N THR A 82 -6.40 -15.88 1.67
CA THR A 82 -7.21 -14.73 2.08
C THR A 82 -6.41 -13.77 2.97
N SER A 83 -5.56 -14.28 3.87
CA SER A 83 -4.71 -13.45 4.72
C SER A 83 -3.70 -12.62 3.92
N GLU A 84 -3.23 -13.12 2.78
CA GLU A 84 -2.33 -12.37 1.92
C GLU A 84 -3.06 -11.23 1.22
N ALA A 85 -4.28 -11.45 0.71
CA ALA A 85 -5.11 -10.39 0.17
C ALA A 85 -5.50 -9.35 1.23
N PHE A 86 -5.81 -9.80 2.45
CA PHE A 86 -6.09 -8.92 3.59
C PHE A 86 -4.94 -7.92 3.79
N TRP A 87 -3.70 -8.40 3.85
CA TRP A 87 -2.53 -7.55 4.04
C TRP A 87 -2.22 -6.68 2.82
N ARG A 88 -2.26 -7.24 1.60
CA ARG A 88 -1.98 -6.52 0.34
C ARG A 88 -2.84 -5.26 0.17
N ASN A 89 -4.06 -5.28 0.71
CA ASN A 89 -5.02 -4.19 0.55
C ASN A 89 -5.24 -3.35 1.82
N ASN A 90 -4.45 -3.56 2.88
CA ASN A 90 -4.68 -2.93 4.18
C ASN A 90 -6.15 -3.06 4.63
N ALA A 91 -6.72 -4.26 4.50
CA ALA A 91 -8.12 -4.47 4.76
C ALA A 91 -8.42 -4.40 6.27
N VAL A 92 -9.63 -3.95 6.63
CA VAL A 92 -10.17 -4.09 7.99
C VAL A 92 -10.63 -5.52 8.21
N ALA A 93 -11.18 -6.14 7.17
CA ALA A 93 -11.55 -7.54 7.15
C ALA A 93 -11.48 -8.12 5.73
N ALA A 94 -11.34 -9.43 5.61
CA ALA A 94 -11.38 -10.13 4.33
C ALA A 94 -12.07 -11.50 4.47
N MET A 95 -12.71 -11.98 3.42
CA MET A 95 -13.29 -13.32 3.35
C MET A 95 -13.06 -13.90 1.96
N ASN A 96 -12.81 -15.19 1.85
CA ASN A 96 -12.78 -15.82 0.54
C ASN A 96 -14.13 -15.61 -0.18
N ALA A 97 -14.10 -15.50 -1.51
CA ALA A 97 -15.27 -15.07 -2.27
C ALA A 97 -15.78 -16.15 -3.23
N GLY A 98 -15.36 -16.11 -4.50
CA GLY A 98 -15.98 -16.88 -5.57
C GLY A 98 -15.49 -18.33 -5.65
N TYR A 99 -16.31 -19.15 -6.31
CA TYR A 99 -15.93 -20.48 -6.81
C TYR A 99 -14.84 -20.40 -7.90
N GLU A 100 -14.39 -21.56 -8.41
CA GLU A 100 -13.27 -21.60 -9.35
C GLU A 100 -13.57 -20.68 -10.53
N ALA A 101 -12.61 -19.86 -10.98
CA ALA A 101 -12.85 -18.92 -12.08
C ALA A 101 -13.50 -19.59 -13.31
N GLN A 102 -13.22 -20.86 -13.59
CA GLN A 102 -13.82 -21.59 -14.71
C GLN A 102 -15.36 -21.78 -14.62
N SER A 103 -15.95 -21.67 -13.43
CA SER A 103 -17.36 -21.98 -13.17
C SER A 103 -18.23 -20.76 -12.90
N ILE A 104 -17.61 -19.59 -12.77
CA ILE A 104 -18.29 -18.35 -12.39
C ILE A 104 -17.93 -17.18 -13.29
N VAL A 105 -18.70 -16.12 -13.16
CA VAL A 105 -18.39 -14.80 -13.68
C VAL A 105 -17.59 -14.05 -12.63
N ILE A 106 -16.45 -13.52 -13.05
CA ILE A 106 -15.60 -12.64 -12.24
C ILE A 106 -15.32 -11.40 -13.08
N LYS A 107 -15.88 -10.27 -12.67
CA LYS A 107 -15.60 -8.94 -13.23
C LYS A 107 -15.13 -8.05 -12.09
N VAL A 108 -13.96 -7.42 -12.26
CA VAL A 108 -13.36 -6.53 -11.26
C VAL A 108 -12.85 -5.30 -11.97
N ASN A 109 -13.21 -4.11 -11.48
CA ASN A 109 -12.84 -2.81 -12.06
C ASN A 109 -13.08 -2.78 -13.57
N GLU A 110 -14.30 -3.14 -13.97
CA GLU A 110 -14.77 -3.23 -15.37
C GLU A 110 -14.12 -4.32 -16.22
N ARG A 111 -13.02 -4.92 -15.76
CA ARG A 111 -12.30 -5.98 -16.45
C ARG A 111 -12.96 -7.34 -16.18
N MET A 112 -13.36 -8.02 -17.26
CA MET A 112 -13.83 -9.40 -17.20
C MET A 112 -12.64 -10.37 -17.08
N HIS A 113 -12.57 -11.09 -15.97
CA HIS A 113 -11.54 -12.10 -15.71
C HIS A 113 -12.01 -13.51 -16.04
N SER A 114 -13.29 -13.79 -15.82
CA SER A 114 -13.92 -15.03 -16.28
C SER A 114 -15.41 -14.82 -16.52
N CYS A 115 -15.96 -15.58 -17.47
CA CYS A 115 -17.38 -15.57 -17.78
C CYS A 115 -17.86 -17.00 -18.11
N MET A 116 -17.70 -17.92 -17.15
CA MET A 116 -18.13 -19.33 -17.25
C MET A 116 -17.72 -20.03 -18.56
N PRO A 117 -16.44 -20.14 -18.92
CA PRO A 117 -15.99 -20.49 -20.29
C PRO A 117 -16.46 -21.83 -20.89
N TYR A 118 -17.16 -22.71 -20.15
CA TYR A 118 -17.54 -24.07 -20.60
C TYR A 118 -19.05 -24.31 -20.55
N ASP A 119 -19.64 -25.01 -21.53
CA ASP A 119 -21.10 -25.12 -21.72
C ASP A 119 -21.84 -26.11 -20.81
N ASN A 120 -21.27 -27.26 -20.46
CA ASN A 120 -21.96 -28.32 -19.71
C ASN A 120 -21.02 -29.08 -18.78
N ILE A 121 -21.40 -29.23 -17.51
CA ILE A 121 -20.62 -29.93 -16.48
C ILE A 121 -21.53 -30.54 -15.40
N ILE A 122 -22.17 -31.68 -15.68
CA ILE A 122 -22.53 -32.62 -14.61
C ILE A 122 -21.44 -33.72 -14.52
N ASP A 123 -20.77 -34.00 -15.65
CA ASP A 123 -19.75 -35.06 -15.78
C ASP A 123 -18.29 -34.58 -15.77
N THR A 124 -18.01 -33.36 -15.26
CA THR A 124 -16.62 -32.87 -15.10
C THR A 124 -16.33 -32.41 -13.67
N PRO A 125 -15.06 -32.36 -13.24
CA PRO A 125 -14.69 -32.05 -11.86
C PRO A 125 -15.09 -30.66 -11.33
N VAL A 126 -15.64 -29.74 -12.15
CA VAL A 126 -15.93 -28.35 -11.74
C VAL A 126 -17.25 -27.80 -12.33
N PRO A 127 -18.42 -28.04 -11.72
CA PRO A 127 -19.74 -27.73 -12.31
C PRO A 127 -20.11 -26.25 -12.43
N ASN A 128 -20.90 -25.90 -13.46
CA ASN A 128 -21.38 -24.53 -13.71
C ASN A 128 -22.71 -24.18 -13.01
N TRP A 129 -23.26 -25.05 -12.14
CA TRP A 129 -24.43 -24.68 -11.32
C TRP A 129 -24.12 -23.55 -10.33
N LYS A 130 -22.84 -23.18 -10.20
CA LYS A 130 -22.26 -22.22 -9.25
C LYS A 130 -22.52 -20.73 -9.59
N SER A 131 -23.48 -20.39 -10.46
CA SER A 131 -23.67 -19.01 -10.98
C SER A 131 -25.11 -18.48 -10.97
N GLU A 132 -26.02 -19.09 -10.21
CA GLU A 132 -27.44 -18.71 -10.24
C GLU A 132 -27.74 -17.31 -9.63
N GLY A 133 -26.88 -16.81 -8.74
CA GLY A 133 -26.97 -15.46 -8.18
C GLY A 133 -25.66 -14.68 -8.32
N ALA A 134 -25.70 -13.37 -8.05
CA ALA A 134 -24.54 -12.49 -8.15
C ALA A 134 -24.48 -11.44 -7.05
N VAL A 135 -23.25 -11.08 -6.69
CA VAL A 135 -22.89 -9.92 -5.86
C VAL A 135 -22.33 -8.84 -6.77
N TYR A 136 -22.78 -7.62 -6.56
CA TYR A 136 -22.33 -6.42 -7.26
C TYR A 136 -21.81 -5.41 -6.27
N THR A 137 -20.76 -4.69 -6.65
CA THR A 137 -20.27 -3.52 -5.91
C THR A 137 -19.82 -2.43 -6.87
N ASP A 138 -20.09 -1.17 -6.53
CA ASP A 138 -19.49 -0.01 -7.20
C ASP A 138 -18.08 0.32 -6.67
N GLY A 139 -17.56 -0.47 -5.73
CA GLY A 139 -16.28 -0.23 -5.05
C GLY A 139 -16.35 0.87 -3.98
N LYS A 140 -17.56 1.39 -3.70
CA LYS A 140 -17.90 2.38 -2.69
C LYS A 140 -19.00 1.78 -1.78
N GLN A 141 -20.15 2.45 -1.67
CA GLN A 141 -21.25 2.07 -0.77
C GLN A 141 -22.33 1.23 -1.45
N GLY A 142 -22.35 1.20 -2.79
CA GLY A 142 -23.34 0.49 -3.56
C GLY A 142 -23.04 -1.00 -3.59
N VAL A 143 -23.73 -1.80 -2.76
CA VAL A 143 -23.69 -3.26 -2.82
C VAL A 143 -25.07 -3.82 -3.13
N ARG A 144 -25.15 -4.75 -4.08
CA ARG A 144 -26.39 -5.45 -4.45
C ARG A 144 -26.15 -6.95 -4.54
N ILE A 145 -27.11 -7.73 -4.05
CA ILE A 145 -27.15 -9.19 -4.23
C ILE A 145 -28.43 -9.49 -5.01
N SER A 146 -28.35 -10.33 -6.03
CA SER A 146 -29.49 -10.60 -6.91
C SER A 146 -29.51 -12.04 -7.40
N PHE A 147 -30.72 -12.57 -7.60
CA PHE A 147 -30.96 -13.91 -8.12
C PHE A 147 -31.05 -13.89 -9.66
N ASP A 148 -30.10 -13.22 -10.32
CA ASP A 148 -30.20 -12.86 -11.75
C ASP A 148 -30.19 -14.06 -12.69
N GLY A 149 -29.49 -15.14 -12.33
CA GLY A 149 -29.39 -16.36 -13.14
C GLY A 149 -30.57 -17.33 -12.96
N LYS A 150 -31.57 -16.97 -12.16
CA LYS A 150 -32.74 -17.81 -11.90
C LYS A 150 -33.47 -18.12 -13.20
N ASP A 151 -33.77 -19.40 -13.40
CA ASP A 151 -34.47 -19.93 -14.58
C ASP A 151 -33.74 -19.68 -15.93
N MET A 152 -32.49 -19.20 -15.91
CA MET A 152 -31.65 -19.00 -17.09
C MET A 152 -30.72 -20.20 -17.32
N SER A 153 -30.56 -20.59 -18.58
CA SER A 153 -29.48 -21.48 -19.00
C SER A 153 -28.11 -20.81 -18.84
N ILE A 154 -27.03 -21.61 -18.78
CA ILE A 154 -25.66 -21.09 -18.68
C ILE A 154 -25.32 -20.13 -19.83
N ALA A 155 -25.81 -20.41 -21.05
CA ALA A 155 -25.60 -19.54 -22.21
C ALA A 155 -26.27 -18.17 -22.04
N GLU A 156 -27.52 -18.16 -21.54
CA GLU A 156 -28.26 -16.92 -21.25
C GLU A 156 -27.59 -16.12 -20.13
N GLN A 157 -27.14 -16.79 -19.06
CA GLN A 157 -26.40 -16.15 -17.99
C GLN A 157 -25.12 -15.48 -18.50
N ARG A 158 -24.34 -16.16 -19.34
CA ARG A 158 -23.13 -15.57 -19.94
C ARG A 158 -23.43 -14.32 -20.75
N GLU A 159 -24.44 -14.39 -21.60
CA GLU A 159 -24.83 -13.24 -22.42
C GLU A 159 -25.29 -12.08 -21.54
N PHE A 160 -26.07 -12.35 -20.50
CA PHE A 160 -26.50 -11.36 -19.52
C PHE A 160 -25.32 -10.66 -18.83
N TYR A 161 -24.39 -11.43 -18.25
CA TYR A 161 -23.27 -10.85 -17.51
C TYR A 161 -22.20 -10.21 -18.41
N ALA A 162 -21.97 -10.75 -19.61
CA ALA A 162 -21.03 -10.17 -20.58
C ALA A 162 -21.46 -8.77 -21.05
N ASN A 163 -22.77 -8.51 -21.09
CA ASN A 163 -23.33 -7.22 -21.47
C ASN A 163 -23.60 -6.28 -20.28
N SER A 164 -23.31 -6.71 -19.05
CA SER A 164 -23.54 -5.90 -17.85
C SER A 164 -22.59 -4.71 -17.77
N THR A 165 -23.14 -3.53 -17.48
CA THR A 165 -22.39 -2.29 -17.23
C THR A 165 -21.86 -2.18 -15.81
N GLU A 166 -22.21 -3.12 -14.92
CA GLU A 166 -21.75 -3.10 -13.53
C GLU A 166 -20.22 -3.25 -13.49
N PRO A 167 -19.49 -2.45 -12.70
CA PRO A 167 -18.04 -2.47 -12.70
C PRO A 167 -17.48 -3.72 -12.04
N ASN A 168 -18.16 -4.25 -11.02
CA ASN A 168 -17.75 -5.46 -10.31
C ASN A 168 -18.90 -6.45 -10.18
N ILE A 169 -18.64 -7.69 -10.57
CA ILE A 169 -19.62 -8.79 -10.57
C ILE A 169 -18.92 -10.05 -10.09
N LEU A 170 -19.53 -10.74 -9.13
CA LEU A 170 -19.10 -12.06 -8.72
C LEU A 170 -20.31 -12.98 -8.59
N THR A 171 -20.40 -14.00 -9.45
CA THR A 171 -21.49 -14.98 -9.38
C THR A 171 -21.20 -16.09 -8.38
N SER A 172 -22.26 -16.66 -7.81
CA SER A 172 -22.19 -17.78 -6.90
C SER A 172 -23.51 -18.55 -6.82
N ALA A 173 -23.55 -19.63 -6.04
CA ALA A 173 -24.73 -20.43 -5.77
C ALA A 173 -24.61 -21.23 -4.45
N PRO A 174 -25.73 -21.69 -3.88
CA PRO A 174 -27.09 -21.29 -4.22
C PRO A 174 -27.46 -19.92 -3.63
N MET A 175 -28.50 -19.29 -4.16
CA MET A 175 -29.19 -18.21 -3.49
C MET A 175 -29.79 -18.76 -2.19
N LEU A 176 -29.53 -18.09 -1.06
CA LEU A 176 -30.02 -18.52 0.25
C LEU A 176 -31.32 -17.80 0.61
N VAL A 177 -31.35 -16.48 0.45
CA VAL A 177 -32.52 -15.64 0.74
C VAL A 177 -32.75 -14.68 -0.42
N ASP A 178 -33.94 -14.66 -1.00
CA ASP A 178 -34.35 -13.73 -2.06
C ASP A 178 -35.53 -12.88 -1.58
N ASN A 179 -35.28 -11.60 -1.34
CA ASN A 179 -36.25 -10.66 -0.79
C ASN A 179 -37.03 -11.21 0.42
N PHE A 180 -36.30 -11.61 1.45
CA PHE A 180 -36.78 -12.27 2.68
C PHE A 180 -37.32 -13.70 2.52
N ASP A 181 -37.45 -14.24 1.30
CA ASP A 181 -37.86 -15.63 1.09
C ASP A 181 -36.64 -16.58 1.23
N PRO A 182 -36.64 -17.54 2.17
CA PRO A 182 -35.54 -18.49 2.37
C PRO A 182 -35.51 -19.58 1.29
N VAL A 183 -35.22 -19.20 0.06
CA VAL A 183 -35.18 -20.10 -1.10
C VAL A 183 -34.15 -21.24 -0.93
N GLY A 184 -33.02 -20.98 -0.28
CA GLY A 184 -31.96 -21.96 -0.04
C GLY A 184 -32.38 -23.10 0.91
N ALA A 185 -33.37 -22.86 1.77
CA ALA A 185 -33.93 -23.90 2.65
C ALA A 185 -34.68 -25.00 1.86
N ARG A 186 -35.04 -24.72 0.61
CA ARG A 186 -35.77 -25.62 -0.30
C ARG A 186 -34.93 -26.07 -1.49
N PHE A 187 -33.64 -25.72 -1.54
CA PHE A 187 -32.75 -26.08 -2.63
C PHE A 187 -32.54 -27.61 -2.72
N VAL A 188 -32.40 -28.26 -1.56
CA VAL A 188 -32.36 -29.72 -1.43
C VAL A 188 -33.69 -30.20 -0.90
N ASP A 189 -34.23 -31.27 -1.50
CA ASP A 189 -35.45 -31.91 -1.02
C ASP A 189 -35.24 -32.41 0.43
N PRO A 190 -36.02 -31.91 1.41
CA PRO A 190 -35.83 -32.25 2.81
C PRO A 190 -36.19 -33.69 3.17
N SER A 191 -36.78 -34.45 2.24
CA SER A 191 -37.08 -35.87 2.41
C SER A 191 -35.89 -36.79 2.15
N LEU A 192 -34.82 -36.31 1.52
CA LEU A 192 -33.61 -37.10 1.24
C LEU A 192 -32.84 -37.37 2.53
N SER A 193 -32.48 -38.64 2.75
CA SER A 193 -31.62 -39.06 3.84
C SER A 193 -30.14 -38.81 3.53
N LEU A 194 -29.31 -38.75 4.58
CA LEU A 194 -27.86 -38.60 4.41
C LEU A 194 -27.26 -39.74 3.56
N GLU A 195 -27.74 -40.97 3.72
CA GLU A 195 -27.30 -42.13 2.93
C GLU A 195 -27.64 -41.99 1.44
N GLU A 196 -28.77 -41.34 1.11
CA GLU A 196 -29.14 -41.07 -0.28
C GLU A 196 -28.29 -39.95 -0.88
N LEU A 197 -28.01 -38.89 -0.11
CA LEU A 197 -27.13 -37.80 -0.53
C LEU A 197 -25.70 -38.30 -0.79
N GLU A 198 -25.18 -39.18 0.07
CA GLU A 198 -23.81 -39.71 -0.04
C GLU A 198 -23.60 -40.63 -1.26
N LYS A 199 -24.68 -41.14 -1.87
CA LYS A 199 -24.63 -41.95 -3.11
C LYS A 199 -24.43 -41.11 -4.38
N LEU A 200 -24.69 -39.81 -4.32
CA LEU A 200 -24.47 -38.89 -5.45
C LEU A 200 -22.97 -38.54 -5.58
N GLU A 201 -22.55 -38.07 -6.75
CA GLU A 201 -21.18 -37.57 -6.97
C GLU A 201 -20.86 -36.39 -6.05
N TYR A 202 -19.58 -36.21 -5.67
CA TYR A 202 -19.19 -35.18 -4.69
C TYR A 202 -19.58 -33.75 -5.12
N GLU A 203 -19.44 -33.46 -6.41
CA GLU A 203 -19.76 -32.15 -7.01
C GLU A 203 -21.23 -32.01 -7.45
N ASP A 204 -22.07 -33.04 -7.21
CA ASP A 204 -23.50 -32.94 -7.45
C ASP A 204 -24.10 -31.84 -6.56
N PRO A 205 -24.86 -30.88 -7.11
CA PRO A 205 -25.41 -29.76 -6.33
C PRO A 205 -26.28 -30.22 -5.16
N ILE A 206 -27.03 -31.31 -5.30
CA ILE A 206 -27.92 -31.83 -4.26
C ILE A 206 -27.10 -32.39 -3.09
N ARG A 207 -26.03 -33.15 -3.37
CA ARG A 207 -25.12 -33.61 -2.31
C ARG A 207 -24.33 -32.46 -1.71
N HIS A 208 -23.70 -31.64 -2.54
CA HIS A 208 -22.82 -30.56 -2.13
C HIS A 208 -23.54 -29.56 -1.20
N GLN A 209 -24.82 -29.30 -1.46
CA GLN A 209 -25.65 -28.43 -0.63
C GLN A 209 -26.42 -29.17 0.48
N GLY A 210 -26.67 -30.47 0.33
CA GLY A 210 -27.46 -31.27 1.26
C GLY A 210 -26.68 -31.75 2.48
N VAL A 211 -25.35 -31.91 2.38
CA VAL A 211 -24.51 -32.33 3.51
C VAL A 211 -23.83 -31.17 4.22
N ARG A 212 -23.40 -31.39 5.47
CA ARG A 212 -22.69 -30.40 6.27
C ARG A 212 -21.29 -30.14 5.75
N HIS A 213 -21.00 -28.87 5.52
CA HIS A 213 -19.68 -28.37 5.16
C HIS A 213 -19.40 -27.06 5.90
N PRO A 214 -18.12 -26.65 6.00
CA PRO A 214 -17.81 -25.25 6.22
C PRO A 214 -18.52 -24.40 5.15
N ARG A 215 -19.08 -23.25 5.53
CA ARG A 215 -19.86 -22.40 4.63
C ARG A 215 -19.37 -20.97 4.67
N THR A 216 -19.54 -20.27 3.55
CA THR A 216 -19.42 -18.83 3.48
C THR A 216 -20.66 -18.24 2.81
N ALA A 217 -21.07 -17.05 3.23
CA ALA A 217 -22.15 -16.31 2.59
C ALA A 217 -21.92 -14.82 2.68
N VAL A 218 -22.54 -14.12 1.74
CA VAL A 218 -22.72 -12.67 1.78
C VAL A 218 -24.21 -12.38 1.85
N ALA A 219 -24.60 -11.45 2.71
CA ALA A 219 -25.99 -11.04 2.88
C ALA A 219 -26.11 -9.52 2.96
N LYS A 220 -27.30 -9.02 2.62
CA LYS A 220 -27.65 -7.61 2.71
C LYS A 220 -28.99 -7.46 3.43
N THR A 221 -29.00 -6.66 4.47
CA THR A 221 -30.21 -6.35 5.24
C THR A 221 -30.98 -5.18 4.62
N ALA A 222 -32.24 -5.04 5.02
CA ALA A 222 -33.11 -3.95 4.54
C ALA A 222 -32.68 -2.56 5.06
N ASP A 223 -32.02 -2.52 6.22
CA ASP A 223 -31.42 -1.31 6.80
C ASP A 223 -30.00 -1.02 6.27
N ASN A 224 -29.63 -1.64 5.15
CA ASN A 224 -28.41 -1.36 4.39
C ASN A 224 -27.10 -1.78 5.07
N HIS A 225 -27.13 -2.87 5.85
CA HIS A 225 -25.92 -3.54 6.31
C HIS A 225 -25.52 -4.67 5.37
N LEU A 226 -24.22 -4.76 5.08
CA LEU A 226 -23.57 -5.91 4.47
C LEU A 226 -23.14 -6.88 5.56
N ILE A 227 -23.33 -8.17 5.34
CA ILE A 227 -22.93 -9.22 6.28
C ILE A 227 -22.10 -10.27 5.54
N LEU A 228 -20.85 -10.46 5.97
CA LEU A 228 -19.97 -11.56 5.52
C LEU A 228 -19.96 -12.63 6.62
N ILE A 229 -20.27 -13.87 6.27
CA ILE A 229 -20.48 -14.95 7.23
C ILE A 229 -19.60 -16.13 6.86
N ALA A 230 -18.84 -16.65 7.83
CA ALA A 230 -18.10 -17.89 7.72
C ALA A 230 -18.51 -18.86 8.84
N VAL A 231 -18.80 -20.12 8.47
CA VAL A 231 -19.12 -21.21 9.38
C VAL A 231 -18.02 -22.26 9.24
N ASP A 232 -17.33 -22.58 10.32
CA ASP A 232 -16.37 -23.68 10.32
C ASP A 232 -17.07 -25.03 10.24
N GLY A 233 -16.35 -26.07 9.79
CA GLY A 233 -16.94 -27.39 9.56
C GLY A 233 -15.92 -28.52 9.57
N ARG A 234 -16.41 -29.76 9.44
CA ARG A 234 -15.60 -31.00 9.39
C ARG A 234 -14.81 -31.29 10.69
N ARG A 235 -15.26 -30.73 11.82
CA ARG A 235 -14.69 -30.97 13.15
C ARG A 235 -15.78 -31.42 14.11
N ASP A 236 -15.86 -32.74 14.30
CA ASP A 236 -16.83 -33.36 15.19
C ASP A 236 -16.77 -32.76 16.61
N GLY A 237 -17.93 -32.36 17.14
CA GLY A 237 -18.07 -31.74 18.47
C GLY A 237 -17.47 -30.34 18.64
N ILE A 238 -16.92 -29.73 17.60
CA ILE A 238 -16.28 -28.39 17.65
C ILE A 238 -16.95 -27.44 16.65
N GLY A 239 -16.96 -27.84 15.38
CA GLY A 239 -17.50 -27.08 14.25
C GLY A 239 -17.84 -28.09 13.18
N GLU A 240 -19.06 -28.60 13.18
CA GLU A 240 -19.51 -29.64 12.27
C GLU A 240 -19.82 -29.08 10.88
N GLY A 241 -20.20 -27.81 10.81
CA GLY A 241 -20.63 -27.13 9.61
C GLY A 241 -22.13 -27.25 9.39
N MET A 242 -22.61 -26.69 8.29
CA MET A 242 -24.04 -26.64 7.98
C MET A 242 -24.30 -27.13 6.55
N SER A 243 -25.44 -27.77 6.34
CA SER A 243 -26.07 -27.88 5.03
C SER A 243 -26.57 -26.51 4.57
N ALA A 244 -26.85 -26.33 3.27
CA ALA A 244 -27.40 -25.08 2.77
C ALA A 244 -28.74 -24.73 3.43
N ARG A 245 -29.54 -25.74 3.79
CA ARG A 245 -30.79 -25.55 4.50
C ARG A 245 -30.59 -25.02 5.91
N GLU A 246 -29.78 -25.72 6.72
CA GLU A 246 -29.44 -25.27 8.09
C GLU A 246 -28.84 -23.86 8.06
N PHE A 247 -27.96 -23.59 7.09
CA PHE A 247 -27.32 -22.29 6.96
C PHE A 247 -28.30 -21.18 6.57
N THR A 248 -29.23 -21.45 5.65
CA THR A 248 -30.29 -20.49 5.28
C THR A 248 -31.16 -20.15 6.49
N GLU A 249 -31.66 -21.18 7.19
CA GLU A 249 -32.50 -21.01 8.37
C GLU A 249 -31.74 -20.26 9.48
N PHE A 250 -30.45 -20.54 9.66
CA PHE A 250 -29.58 -19.84 10.61
C PHE A 250 -29.44 -18.35 10.28
N ILE A 251 -29.13 -18.02 9.03
CA ILE A 251 -28.99 -16.63 8.58
C ILE A 251 -30.30 -15.85 8.79
N VAL A 252 -31.44 -16.46 8.44
CA VAL A 252 -32.76 -15.84 8.63
C VAL A 252 -33.05 -15.59 10.10
N LYS A 253 -32.76 -16.56 10.97
CA LYS A 253 -33.01 -16.46 12.42
C LYS A 253 -32.22 -15.31 13.06
N TRP A 254 -30.95 -15.16 12.71
CA TRP A 254 -30.04 -14.25 13.43
C TRP A 254 -29.88 -12.88 12.79
N PHE A 255 -30.00 -12.80 11.46
CA PHE A 255 -29.73 -11.55 10.72
C PHE A 255 -30.92 -11.08 9.89
N ASN A 256 -31.91 -11.94 9.64
CA ASN A 256 -33.11 -11.66 8.85
C ASN A 256 -32.83 -10.78 7.59
N PRO A 257 -31.85 -11.16 6.74
CA PRO A 257 -31.44 -10.30 5.63
C PRO A 257 -32.52 -10.26 4.55
N GLN A 258 -32.51 -9.18 3.76
CA GLN A 258 -33.35 -9.08 2.58
C GLN A 258 -32.83 -10.02 1.48
N TYR A 259 -31.51 -10.10 1.31
CA TYR A 259 -30.86 -10.98 0.33
C TYR A 259 -29.68 -11.70 0.95
N ALA A 260 -29.45 -12.97 0.59
CA ALA A 260 -28.26 -13.72 0.98
C ALA A 260 -27.87 -14.71 -0.11
N LEU A 261 -26.58 -14.78 -0.41
CA LEU A 261 -25.99 -15.65 -1.42
C LEU A 261 -24.87 -16.49 -0.79
N ASN A 262 -24.91 -17.81 -1.00
CA ASN A 262 -23.84 -18.70 -0.60
C ASN A 262 -22.59 -18.43 -1.45
N MET A 263 -21.42 -18.46 -0.84
CA MET A 263 -20.11 -18.25 -1.48
C MET A 263 -19.28 -19.54 -1.47
N ASP A 264 -18.03 -19.50 -1.95
CA ASP A 264 -17.17 -20.69 -1.99
C ASP A 264 -16.87 -21.21 -0.57
N GLY A 265 -17.46 -22.34 -0.21
CA GLY A 265 -17.33 -22.93 1.12
C GLY A 265 -16.27 -24.03 1.20
N GLY A 266 -16.50 -24.98 2.11
CA GLY A 266 -15.65 -26.14 2.26
C GLY A 266 -14.23 -25.77 2.69
N GLY A 267 -13.23 -26.35 2.02
CA GLY A 267 -11.82 -26.11 2.34
C GLY A 267 -11.36 -24.67 2.09
N SER A 268 -12.13 -23.88 1.33
CA SER A 268 -11.82 -22.48 1.03
C SER A 268 -12.27 -21.50 2.11
N THR A 269 -13.16 -21.91 3.01
CA THR A 269 -13.74 -21.06 4.07
C THR A 269 -12.63 -20.42 4.89
N THR A 270 -12.45 -19.12 4.72
CA THR A 270 -11.43 -18.35 5.42
C THR A 270 -11.88 -16.91 5.58
N VAL A 271 -11.80 -16.39 6.80
CA VAL A 271 -12.09 -15.01 7.16
C VAL A 271 -10.93 -14.43 7.97
N CYS A 272 -10.55 -13.18 7.64
CA CYS A 272 -9.52 -12.41 8.32
C CYS A 272 -10.13 -11.16 8.94
N VAL A 273 -9.74 -10.83 10.17
CA VAL A 273 -10.23 -9.65 10.89
C VAL A 273 -9.07 -8.93 11.56
N ARG A 274 -8.90 -7.64 11.27
CA ARG A 274 -7.79 -6.84 11.80
C ARG A 274 -7.74 -6.92 13.33
N GLY A 275 -6.56 -7.20 13.87
CA GLY A 275 -6.32 -7.28 15.31
C GLY A 275 -6.83 -8.55 15.98
N HIS A 276 -7.42 -9.49 15.24
CA HIS A 276 -8.04 -10.70 15.79
C HIS A 276 -7.45 -11.97 15.18
N GLY A 277 -7.71 -13.11 15.84
CA GLY A 277 -7.31 -14.43 15.35
C GLY A 277 -5.81 -14.69 15.49
N ASP A 278 -5.24 -15.36 14.50
CA ASP A 278 -3.80 -15.57 14.42
C ASP A 278 -3.03 -14.23 14.31
N PRO A 279 -1.99 -13.98 15.13
CA PRO A 279 -1.30 -12.70 15.15
C PRO A 279 -0.59 -12.32 13.84
N GLU A 280 -0.18 -13.30 13.03
CA GLU A 280 0.54 -13.03 11.77
C GLU A 280 -0.42 -12.88 10.58
N THR A 281 -1.45 -13.72 10.54
CA THR A 281 -2.33 -13.84 9.37
C THR A 281 -3.69 -13.17 9.55
N HIS A 282 -4.06 -12.81 10.78
CA HIS A 282 -5.39 -12.33 11.16
C HIS A 282 -6.55 -13.27 10.85
N VAL A 283 -6.26 -14.53 10.52
CA VAL A 283 -7.29 -15.54 10.29
C VAL A 283 -7.96 -15.87 11.61
N VAL A 284 -9.28 -15.72 11.67
CA VAL A 284 -10.04 -15.93 12.90
C VAL A 284 -10.68 -17.31 12.99
N ASN A 285 -10.99 -17.92 11.85
CA ASN A 285 -11.60 -19.25 11.79
C ASN A 285 -10.53 -20.35 11.65
N TYR A 286 -10.96 -21.61 11.53
CA TYR A 286 -10.08 -22.78 11.38
C TYR A 286 -10.23 -23.44 9.99
N PRO A 287 -9.65 -22.83 8.92
CA PRO A 287 -9.68 -23.38 7.58
C PRO A 287 -9.21 -24.83 7.48
N THR A 288 -9.82 -25.63 6.61
CA THR A 288 -9.64 -27.10 6.63
C THR A 288 -8.78 -27.66 5.50
N ASN A 289 -8.20 -26.84 4.62
CA ASN A 289 -7.49 -27.33 3.42
C ASN A 289 -6.22 -28.13 3.75
N ASN A 290 -5.61 -27.92 4.93
CA ASN A 290 -4.44 -28.67 5.40
C ASN A 290 -4.78 -29.87 6.31
N ASN A 291 -6.08 -30.13 6.54
CA ASN A 291 -6.62 -31.14 7.47
C ASN A 291 -6.21 -30.98 8.96
N LYS A 292 -5.66 -29.84 9.37
CA LYS A 292 -5.28 -29.53 10.77
C LYS A 292 -6.25 -28.53 11.41
N TYR A 293 -6.30 -28.52 12.74
CA TYR A 293 -7.10 -27.58 13.51
C TYR A 293 -6.18 -26.42 13.91
N ASP A 294 -5.93 -25.55 12.93
CA ASP A 294 -5.07 -24.38 13.02
C ASP A 294 -5.61 -23.28 12.08
N HIS A 295 -4.96 -22.12 12.09
CA HIS A 295 -5.31 -20.99 11.23
C HIS A 295 -4.63 -21.04 9.85
N ASP A 296 -3.80 -22.07 9.60
CA ASP A 296 -2.94 -22.18 8.41
C ASP A 296 -3.59 -22.91 7.23
N GLY A 297 -4.74 -23.55 7.44
CA GLY A 297 -5.40 -24.39 6.45
C GLY A 297 -6.12 -23.65 5.32
N GLN A 298 -5.72 -22.42 5.00
CA GLN A 298 -6.37 -21.59 3.98
C GLN A 298 -6.19 -22.22 2.58
N ARG A 299 -7.25 -22.20 1.76
CA ARG A 299 -7.10 -22.50 0.33
C ARG A 299 -6.78 -21.22 -0.43
N LYS A 300 -5.80 -21.29 -1.32
CA LYS A 300 -5.51 -20.18 -2.24
C LYS A 300 -6.65 -20.01 -3.24
N ARG A 301 -7.18 -18.79 -3.35
CA ARG A 301 -8.28 -18.42 -4.27
C ARG A 301 -7.86 -17.25 -5.15
N ASP A 302 -8.47 -17.18 -6.32
CA ASP A 302 -8.29 -16.08 -7.27
C ASP A 302 -9.17 -14.87 -6.95
N SER A 303 -10.33 -15.06 -6.32
CA SER A 303 -11.27 -14.00 -5.94
C SER A 303 -11.49 -13.93 -4.43
N ILE A 304 -11.35 -12.72 -3.85
CA ILE A 304 -11.46 -12.48 -2.41
C ILE A 304 -12.26 -11.19 -2.17
N PHE A 305 -13.08 -11.19 -1.12
CA PHE A 305 -13.75 -10.01 -0.62
C PHE A 305 -12.86 -9.32 0.41
N ILE A 306 -12.71 -8.01 0.27
CA ILE A 306 -12.02 -7.17 1.25
C ILE A 306 -12.91 -5.99 1.64
N ILE A 307 -12.88 -5.62 2.91
CA ILE A 307 -13.44 -4.37 3.41
C ILE A 307 -12.28 -3.44 3.68
N VAL A 308 -12.22 -2.33 2.94
CA VAL A 308 -11.14 -1.35 3.01
C VAL A 308 -11.69 0.03 3.34
N GLU A 309 -10.83 0.89 3.88
CA GLU A 309 -11.14 2.30 4.03
C GLU A 309 -11.20 2.95 2.63
N VAL A 310 -12.28 3.67 2.35
CA VAL A 310 -12.45 4.45 1.12
C VAL A 310 -11.78 5.78 1.35
N GLU A 311 -10.87 6.16 0.45
CA GLU A 311 -10.32 7.51 0.46
C GLU A 311 -11.46 8.50 0.17
N ASP A 312 -11.65 9.48 1.06
CA ASP A 312 -12.71 10.47 0.95
C ASP A 312 -12.54 11.28 -0.36
N ASP A 313 -13.54 11.27 -1.25
CA ASP A 313 -13.55 12.09 -2.48
C ASP A 313 -13.41 13.61 -2.16
N LYS A 314 -13.61 14.02 -0.88
CA LYS A 314 -13.38 15.39 -0.38
C LYS A 314 -12.01 15.60 0.25
N GLN A 315 -11.24 14.56 0.53
CA GLN A 315 -9.80 14.72 0.70
C GLN A 315 -9.24 15.03 -0.69
N PRO A 316 -8.38 16.06 -0.83
CA PRO A 316 -7.72 16.31 -2.10
C PRO A 316 -7.07 15.00 -2.56
N SER A 317 -7.31 14.62 -3.80
CA SER A 317 -6.62 13.52 -4.48
C SER A 317 -5.17 13.48 -4.01
N LYS A 318 -4.79 12.41 -3.29
CA LYS A 318 -3.40 12.17 -2.90
C LYS A 318 -2.52 11.86 -4.12
N VAL A 319 -3.16 11.62 -5.27
CA VAL A 319 -2.53 11.49 -6.59
C VAL A 319 -2.32 12.89 -7.17
N ARG A 320 -1.06 13.23 -7.46
CA ARG A 320 -0.72 14.51 -8.07
C ARG A 320 -1.10 14.47 -9.55
N GLU A 321 -1.61 15.56 -10.11
CA GLU A 321 -1.84 15.67 -11.56
C GLU A 321 -0.77 16.56 -12.20
N GLY A 322 -0.50 16.35 -13.49
CA GLY A 322 0.41 17.20 -14.28
C GLY A 322 1.89 17.08 -13.90
N VAL A 323 2.30 15.96 -13.27
CA VAL A 323 3.68 15.76 -12.83
C VAL A 323 4.65 15.67 -14.01
N HIS A 324 4.23 15.09 -15.12
CA HIS A 324 5.05 15.05 -16.34
C HIS A 324 5.39 16.47 -16.81
N GLU A 325 4.40 17.35 -16.91
CA GLU A 325 4.59 18.75 -17.31
C GLU A 325 5.45 19.52 -16.31
N GLU A 326 5.32 19.23 -15.00
CA GLU A 326 6.19 19.78 -13.97
C GLU A 326 7.66 19.39 -14.18
N VAL A 327 7.92 18.11 -14.46
CA VAL A 327 9.27 17.59 -14.71
C VAL A 327 9.84 18.11 -16.02
N LEU A 328 9.02 18.17 -17.07
CA LEU A 328 9.38 18.75 -18.35
C LEU A 328 9.83 20.21 -18.23
N ALA A 329 9.18 20.98 -17.35
CA ALA A 329 9.48 22.39 -17.12
C ALA A 329 10.69 22.63 -16.21
N ASP A 330 11.15 21.61 -15.46
CA ASP A 330 12.22 21.73 -14.48
C ASP A 330 13.28 20.63 -14.66
N HIS A 331 14.37 20.99 -15.33
CA HIS A 331 15.49 20.09 -15.59
C HIS A 331 16.04 19.45 -14.31
N SER A 332 16.01 20.15 -13.17
CA SER A 332 16.51 19.61 -11.90
C SER A 332 15.64 18.44 -11.41
N LYS A 333 14.32 18.53 -11.60
CA LYS A 333 13.40 17.43 -11.27
C LYS A 333 13.52 16.26 -12.24
N ALA A 334 13.79 16.54 -13.52
CA ALA A 334 14.06 15.51 -14.52
C ALA A 334 15.35 14.71 -14.22
N SER A 335 16.22 15.19 -13.33
CA SER A 335 17.35 14.40 -12.82
C SER A 335 16.96 13.38 -11.74
N GLY A 336 15.69 13.31 -11.32
CA GLY A 336 15.19 12.31 -10.38
C GLY A 336 15.99 12.28 -9.08
N LEU A 337 16.60 11.14 -8.76
CA LEU A 337 17.44 10.99 -7.57
C LEU A 337 18.75 11.80 -7.61
N ASP A 338 19.20 12.30 -8.77
CA ASP A 338 20.37 13.18 -8.86
C ASP A 338 20.00 14.68 -8.79
N ASN A 339 18.71 15.01 -8.63
CA ASN A 339 18.24 16.35 -8.29
C ASN A 339 19.00 16.90 -7.07
N THR A 340 19.40 18.17 -7.09
CA THR A 340 20.16 18.77 -5.98
C THR A 340 19.25 19.41 -4.94
N TYR A 341 19.66 19.40 -3.67
CA TYR A 341 18.90 20.02 -2.58
C TYR A 341 18.72 21.52 -2.80
N ASP A 342 17.48 22.00 -2.72
CA ASP A 342 17.19 23.43 -2.71
C ASP A 342 17.50 24.05 -1.33
N LEU A 343 18.58 24.84 -1.28
CA LEU A 343 19.03 25.54 -0.09
C LEU A 343 18.29 26.86 0.17
N SER A 344 17.29 27.21 -0.65
CA SER A 344 16.50 28.42 -0.43
C SER A 344 15.74 28.36 0.91
N PRO A 345 15.52 29.51 1.58
CA PRO A 345 14.75 29.55 2.82
C PRO A 345 13.35 28.98 2.64
N LYS A 346 12.98 28.02 3.50
CA LYS A 346 11.65 27.40 3.50
C LYS A 346 10.75 28.05 4.55
N ALA A 347 9.49 28.28 4.20
CA ALA A 347 8.50 28.75 5.15
C ALA A 347 8.22 27.64 6.18
N SER A 348 8.04 28.03 7.45
CA SER A 348 7.71 27.08 8.51
C SER A 348 6.76 27.72 9.52
N THR A 349 5.70 27.01 9.86
CA THR A 349 4.73 27.39 10.89
C THR A 349 5.43 27.48 12.25
N PRO A 350 5.24 28.59 13.01
CA PRO A 350 5.82 28.74 14.34
C PRO A 350 5.25 27.75 15.36
N ALA A 351 6.04 27.41 16.39
CA ALA A 351 5.62 26.56 17.50
C ALA A 351 4.24 26.99 18.07
N PRO A 352 3.35 26.04 18.42
CA PRO A 352 2.04 26.37 18.98
C PRO A 352 2.16 27.22 20.24
N LYS A 353 1.16 28.06 20.49
CA LYS A 353 1.16 28.94 21.66
C LYS A 353 1.26 28.11 22.94
N GLY A 354 2.32 28.34 23.72
CA GLY A 354 2.55 27.64 24.98
C GLY A 354 3.43 26.38 24.86
N TYR A 355 3.93 26.08 23.67
CA TYR A 355 4.83 24.97 23.39
C TYR A 355 6.25 25.45 23.03
N GLU A 356 7.24 24.58 23.20
CA GLU A 356 8.62 24.79 22.75
C GLU A 356 9.21 23.50 22.14
N PRO A 357 10.03 23.60 21.08
CA PRO A 357 10.69 22.43 20.53
C PRO A 357 11.80 21.95 21.47
N VAL A 358 11.86 20.65 21.74
CA VAL A 358 12.83 20.06 22.67
C VAL A 358 13.73 19.01 22.02
N TYR A 359 13.26 18.34 20.96
CA TYR A 359 13.94 17.20 20.38
C TYR A 359 13.67 17.11 18.87
N VAL A 360 14.68 16.68 18.10
CA VAL A 360 14.57 16.41 16.66
C VAL A 360 15.05 14.98 16.35
N SER A 361 14.20 14.17 15.74
CA SER A 361 14.61 12.89 15.16
C SER A 361 14.77 13.06 13.65
N HIS A 362 15.92 12.67 13.11
CA HIS A 362 16.30 12.94 11.72
C HIS A 362 16.72 11.66 10.98
N TYR A 363 16.38 11.60 9.70
CA TYR A 363 17.03 10.74 8.72
C TYR A 363 17.46 11.59 7.51
N GLY A 364 18.71 11.48 7.10
CA GLY A 364 19.27 12.23 5.97
C GLY A 364 20.01 11.34 4.98
N ARG A 365 19.71 11.49 3.70
CA ARG A 365 20.53 10.99 2.60
C ARG A 365 21.86 11.74 2.57
N HIS A 366 22.92 11.07 2.12
CA HIS A 366 24.18 11.75 1.81
C HIS A 366 23.98 12.94 0.84
N GLY A 367 24.89 13.91 0.90
CA GLY A 367 24.86 15.07 -0.01
C GLY A 367 25.24 14.74 -1.45
N SER A 368 25.29 15.79 -2.27
CA SER A 368 25.72 15.74 -3.68
C SER A 368 27.07 15.04 -3.83
N ARG A 369 27.18 14.15 -4.82
CA ARG A 369 28.33 13.25 -4.99
C ARG A 369 28.72 13.10 -6.45
N TYR A 370 29.93 12.61 -6.71
CA TYR A 370 30.26 11.98 -7.99
C TYR A 370 29.41 10.72 -8.21
N ALA A 371 29.30 10.21 -9.44
CA ALA A 371 28.53 9.01 -9.72
C ALA A 371 28.99 7.85 -8.83
N TYR A 372 28.04 7.05 -8.32
CA TYR A 372 28.35 6.01 -7.34
C TYR A 372 29.01 4.76 -7.97
N THR A 373 28.90 4.62 -9.28
CA THR A 373 29.54 3.59 -10.10
C THR A 373 30.37 4.27 -11.19
N SER A 374 31.47 3.63 -11.59
CA SER A 374 32.27 4.06 -12.73
C SER A 374 31.49 3.96 -14.04
N ASP A 375 30.52 3.06 -14.12
CA ASP A 375 29.79 2.73 -15.36
C ASP A 375 29.05 3.93 -15.95
N ALA A 376 28.57 4.84 -15.08
CA ALA A 376 27.96 6.10 -15.49
C ALA A 376 28.89 6.96 -16.36
N TYR A 377 30.20 6.78 -16.24
CA TYR A 377 31.21 7.43 -17.06
C TYR A 377 31.80 6.50 -18.12
N THR A 378 32.13 5.26 -17.74
CA THR A 378 32.86 4.32 -18.61
C THR A 378 32.00 3.73 -19.71
N VAL A 379 30.71 3.45 -19.46
CA VAL A 379 29.80 2.94 -20.51
C VAL A 379 29.65 3.97 -21.64
N PRO A 380 29.31 5.26 -21.37
CA PRO A 380 29.29 6.28 -22.41
C PRO A 380 30.66 6.50 -23.08
N LEU A 381 31.75 6.45 -22.31
CA LEU A 381 33.10 6.63 -22.85
C LEU A 381 33.50 5.50 -23.81
N GLU A 382 33.22 4.25 -23.45
CA GLU A 382 33.56 3.08 -24.27
C GLU A 382 32.71 3.00 -25.54
N MET A 383 31.41 3.34 -25.49
CA MET A 383 30.60 3.40 -26.71
C MET A 383 31.13 4.46 -27.69
N LEU A 384 31.58 5.61 -27.18
CA LEU A 384 32.16 6.68 -28.01
C LEU A 384 33.52 6.28 -28.58
N ARG A 385 34.39 5.64 -27.79
CA ARG A 385 35.68 5.11 -28.27
C ARG A 385 35.48 4.09 -29.39
N LYS A 386 34.58 3.11 -29.21
CA LYS A 386 34.22 2.14 -30.26
C LYS A 386 33.67 2.84 -31.49
N GLY A 387 32.86 3.88 -31.32
CA GLY A 387 32.39 4.71 -32.42
C GLY A 387 33.54 5.38 -33.17
N ALA A 388 34.53 5.94 -32.46
CA ALA A 388 35.68 6.59 -33.06
C ALA A 388 36.55 5.62 -33.86
N ASP A 389 36.83 4.43 -33.31
CA ASP A 389 37.62 3.39 -33.95
C ASP A 389 37.02 2.90 -35.28
N ASN A 390 35.70 3.03 -35.44
CA ASN A 390 34.96 2.65 -36.65
C ASN A 390 34.57 3.85 -37.54
N ASP A 391 35.13 5.05 -37.30
CA ASP A 391 34.72 6.31 -37.96
C ASP A 391 33.18 6.53 -37.95
N ASN A 392 32.53 6.13 -36.86
CA ASN A 392 31.08 6.16 -36.70
C ASN A 392 30.59 7.30 -35.80
N LEU A 393 31.44 8.25 -35.41
CA LEU A 393 31.02 9.41 -34.61
C LEU A 393 30.61 10.60 -35.48
N THR A 394 29.57 11.32 -35.05
CA THR A 394 29.28 12.67 -35.53
C THR A 394 30.32 13.66 -34.95
N GLU A 395 30.30 14.92 -35.41
CA GLU A 395 31.14 15.96 -34.79
C GLU A 395 30.78 16.20 -33.31
N TYR A 396 29.49 16.09 -32.97
CA TYR A 396 29.06 16.14 -31.58
C TYR A 396 29.60 14.95 -30.77
N GLY A 397 29.53 13.73 -31.31
CA GLY A 397 30.10 12.54 -30.67
C GLY A 397 31.60 12.64 -30.42
N LYS A 398 32.36 13.22 -31.37
CA LYS A 398 33.80 13.48 -31.20
C LYS A 398 34.08 14.50 -30.10
N LYS A 399 33.31 15.59 -30.04
CA LYS A 399 33.40 16.59 -28.97
C LYS A 399 33.15 15.94 -27.60
N LEU A 400 32.05 15.18 -27.48
CA LEU A 400 31.68 14.51 -26.24
C LEU A 400 32.74 13.49 -25.81
N LEU A 401 33.32 12.73 -26.74
CA LEU A 401 34.42 11.80 -26.46
C LEU A 401 35.63 12.52 -25.84
N GLY A 402 36.02 13.66 -26.40
CA GLY A 402 37.14 14.47 -25.87
C GLY A 402 36.85 14.94 -24.45
N GLN A 403 35.70 15.57 -24.23
CA GLN A 403 35.31 16.09 -22.91
C GLN A 403 35.23 14.98 -21.86
N LEU A 404 34.58 13.86 -22.18
CA LEU A 404 34.41 12.74 -21.26
C LEU A 404 35.73 12.02 -20.96
N SER A 405 36.65 11.94 -21.95
CA SER A 405 37.99 11.38 -21.72
C SER A 405 38.78 12.23 -20.71
N ASP A 406 38.81 13.55 -20.90
CA ASP A 406 39.51 14.49 -20.02
C ASP A 406 38.88 14.53 -18.62
N PHE A 407 37.55 14.43 -18.54
CA PHE A 407 36.84 14.30 -17.26
C PHE A 407 37.23 13.01 -16.55
N TRP A 408 37.18 11.87 -17.24
CA TRP A 408 37.50 10.58 -16.65
C TRP A 408 38.94 10.51 -16.15
N GLU A 409 39.90 11.02 -16.92
CA GLU A 409 41.31 11.05 -16.51
C GLU A 409 41.51 11.78 -15.17
N ARG A 410 40.82 12.92 -14.98
CA ARG A 410 40.89 13.73 -13.76
C ARG A 410 40.10 13.14 -12.59
N ASN A 411 38.99 12.44 -12.87
CA ASN A 411 37.98 12.12 -11.85
C ASN A 411 37.73 10.63 -11.58
N GLN A 412 38.42 9.72 -12.27
CA GLN A 412 38.26 8.27 -12.08
C GLN A 412 38.45 7.77 -10.64
N TYR A 413 39.22 8.50 -9.83
CA TYR A 413 39.47 8.17 -8.42
C TYR A 413 38.49 8.84 -7.44
N ARG A 414 37.49 9.55 -7.94
CA ARG A 414 36.45 10.23 -7.15
C ARG A 414 35.10 9.52 -7.18
N VAL A 415 35.00 8.36 -7.81
CA VAL A 415 33.73 7.60 -7.93
C VAL A 415 33.09 7.42 -6.55
N GLY A 416 31.88 7.94 -6.39
CA GLY A 416 31.10 7.89 -5.16
C GLY A 416 31.46 8.91 -4.07
N ASP A 417 32.48 9.74 -4.27
CA ASP A 417 32.92 10.75 -3.30
C ASP A 417 31.87 11.83 -3.10
N LEU A 418 31.77 12.33 -1.87
CA LEU A 418 31.00 13.53 -1.56
C LEU A 418 31.66 14.74 -2.20
N THR A 419 30.88 15.58 -2.87
CA THR A 419 31.36 16.81 -3.51
C THR A 419 31.41 17.97 -2.51
N PRO A 420 32.12 19.08 -2.81
CA PRO A 420 32.04 20.31 -2.01
C PRO A 420 30.61 20.83 -1.83
N LEU A 421 29.74 20.69 -2.85
CA LEU A 421 28.33 21.03 -2.75
C LEU A 421 27.62 20.13 -1.72
N GLY A 422 27.87 18.82 -1.75
CA GLY A 422 27.32 17.88 -0.78
C GLY A 422 27.72 18.17 0.65
N TRP A 423 28.96 18.58 0.87
CA TRP A 423 29.46 19.05 2.16
C TRP A 423 28.71 20.30 2.64
N GLU A 424 28.54 21.30 1.77
CA GLU A 424 27.87 22.55 2.11
C GLU A 424 26.37 22.35 2.38
N GLN A 425 25.70 21.47 1.62
CA GLN A 425 24.30 21.12 1.83
C GLN A 425 24.05 20.68 3.28
N HIS A 426 24.83 19.71 3.79
CA HIS A 426 24.68 19.22 5.16
C HIS A 426 24.98 20.28 6.22
N ARG A 427 25.94 21.17 5.97
CA ARG A 427 26.25 22.26 6.90
C ARG A 427 25.12 23.26 7.02
N GLN A 428 24.51 23.62 5.89
CA GLN A 428 23.39 24.56 5.87
C GLN A 428 22.13 23.94 6.48
N ILE A 429 21.83 22.67 6.20
CA ILE A 429 20.70 21.97 6.82
C ILE A 429 20.87 21.95 8.35
N ALA A 430 22.06 21.61 8.85
CA ALA A 430 22.37 21.63 10.28
C ALA A 430 22.22 23.03 10.91
N LYS A 431 22.74 24.06 10.24
CA LYS A 431 22.62 25.44 10.69
C LYS A 431 21.16 25.87 10.78
N THR A 432 20.38 25.57 9.74
CA THR A 432 18.94 25.85 9.72
C THR A 432 18.24 25.14 10.87
N MET A 433 18.50 23.84 11.08
CA MET A 433 17.92 23.07 12.20
C MET A 433 18.19 23.72 13.56
N VAL A 434 19.45 24.09 13.85
CA VAL A 434 19.82 24.73 15.12
C VAL A 434 19.15 26.10 15.27
N SER A 435 19.12 26.90 14.20
CA SER A 435 18.53 28.24 14.23
C SER A 435 17.00 28.23 14.36
N SER A 436 16.33 27.22 13.77
CA SER A 436 14.87 27.06 13.79
C SER A 436 14.38 26.49 15.12
N PHE A 437 15.18 25.66 15.79
CA PHE A 437 14.79 24.98 17.03
C PHE A 437 15.76 25.25 18.20
N PRO A 438 16.03 26.52 18.54
CA PRO A 438 17.12 26.88 19.45
C PRO A 438 16.94 26.33 20.87
N THR A 439 15.71 26.06 21.31
CA THR A 439 15.44 25.46 22.64
C THR A 439 15.79 23.97 22.71
N ALA A 440 15.89 23.26 21.59
CA ALA A 440 16.34 21.87 21.54
C ALA A 440 17.87 21.77 21.72
N PHE A 441 18.62 22.83 21.43
CA PHE A 441 20.08 22.84 21.45
C PHE A 441 20.65 23.72 22.58
N GLY A 442 21.96 23.62 22.83
CA GLY A 442 22.68 24.37 23.84
C GLY A 442 23.00 23.57 25.11
N LYS A 443 23.25 24.27 26.22
CA LYS A 443 23.79 23.66 27.45
C LYS A 443 22.90 22.52 27.98
N GLY A 444 23.46 21.31 28.06
CA GLY A 444 22.75 20.12 28.56
C GLY A 444 21.87 19.43 27.52
N SER A 445 21.96 19.84 26.24
CA SER A 445 21.44 19.05 25.12
C SER A 445 22.51 18.10 24.58
N SER A 446 22.09 17.01 23.94
CA SER A 446 22.99 16.06 23.28
C SER A 446 22.49 15.63 21.91
N VAL A 447 23.44 15.46 20.99
CA VAL A 447 23.24 14.92 19.64
C VAL A 447 23.92 13.56 19.56
N ASP A 448 23.15 12.55 19.16
CA ASP A 448 23.64 11.21 18.82
C ASP A 448 23.48 11.02 17.32
N ALA A 449 24.58 10.81 16.60
CA ALA A 449 24.58 10.71 15.15
C ALA A 449 25.18 9.37 14.70
N CYS A 450 24.43 8.62 13.90
CA CYS A 450 24.89 7.40 13.28
C CYS A 450 24.81 7.47 11.75
N SER A 451 25.65 6.68 11.07
CA SER A 451 25.68 6.64 9.61
C SER A 451 25.86 5.23 9.05
N SER A 452 25.51 5.06 7.76
CA SER A 452 25.94 3.89 7.01
C SER A 452 27.47 3.91 6.83
N ALA A 453 28.07 2.75 6.59
CA ALA A 453 29.51 2.63 6.38
C ALA A 453 30.03 3.22 5.05
N SER A 454 29.18 3.87 4.24
CA SER A 454 29.63 4.51 3.01
C SER A 454 30.40 5.80 3.32
N SER A 455 31.52 6.03 2.64
CA SER A 455 32.35 7.23 2.82
C SER A 455 31.52 8.51 2.71
N ARG A 456 30.68 8.62 1.69
CA ARG A 456 29.78 9.77 1.48
C ARG A 456 28.78 10.00 2.62
N SER A 457 28.23 8.93 3.24
CA SER A 457 27.31 9.07 4.38
C SER A 457 28.07 9.50 5.65
N MET A 458 29.24 8.92 5.93
CA MET A 458 30.08 9.33 7.05
C MET A 458 30.54 10.78 6.92
N MET A 459 30.97 11.19 5.72
CA MET A 459 31.37 12.58 5.46
C MET A 459 30.18 13.55 5.56
N SER A 460 28.98 13.14 5.13
CA SER A 460 27.76 13.94 5.30
C SER A 460 27.43 14.14 6.79
N MET A 461 27.45 13.05 7.58
CA MET A 461 27.27 13.08 9.03
C MET A 461 28.27 14.02 9.70
N GLY A 462 29.57 13.85 9.43
CA GLY A 462 30.61 14.69 10.01
C GLY A 462 30.45 16.17 9.64
N SER A 463 30.06 16.47 8.40
CA SER A 463 29.80 17.84 7.95
C SER A 463 28.63 18.49 8.71
N PHE A 464 27.57 17.72 8.94
CA PHE A 464 26.40 18.13 9.70
C PHE A 464 26.75 18.40 11.18
N CYS A 465 27.42 17.44 11.82
CA CYS A 465 27.79 17.50 13.23
C CYS A 465 28.81 18.61 13.54
N VAL A 466 29.80 18.83 12.66
CA VAL A 466 30.73 19.97 12.76
C VAL A 466 29.97 21.30 12.69
N SER A 467 28.92 21.38 11.86
CA SER A 467 28.08 22.58 11.80
C SER A 467 27.28 22.77 13.09
N ILE A 468 26.67 21.72 13.66
CA ILE A 468 26.01 21.80 14.98
C ILE A 468 26.98 22.29 16.06
N ALA A 469 28.18 21.69 16.14
CA ALA A 469 29.17 22.06 17.15
C ALA A 469 29.62 23.53 17.01
N LYS A 470 29.61 24.08 15.80
CA LYS A 470 29.88 25.49 15.54
C LYS A 470 28.72 26.39 15.95
N GLU A 471 27.50 26.06 15.54
CA GLU A 471 26.31 26.91 15.73
C GLU A 471 25.76 26.82 17.17
N SER A 472 25.98 25.71 17.88
CA SER A 472 25.63 25.52 19.29
C SER A 472 26.76 24.81 20.08
N PRO A 473 27.83 25.54 20.45
CA PRO A 473 29.03 24.95 21.08
C PRO A 473 28.81 24.29 22.44
N ALA A 474 27.68 24.54 23.10
CA ALA A 474 27.33 23.94 24.39
C ALA A 474 26.54 22.63 24.26
N THR A 475 26.20 22.22 23.04
CA THR A 475 25.59 20.92 22.73
C THR A 475 26.67 19.83 22.73
N SER A 476 26.43 18.71 23.42
CA SER A 476 27.31 17.54 23.31
C SER A 476 27.02 16.81 22.01
N VAL A 477 28.03 16.49 21.20
CA VAL A 477 27.86 15.77 19.92
C VAL A 477 28.64 14.48 19.97
N TYR A 478 27.97 13.36 19.67
CA TYR A 478 28.57 12.04 19.57
C TYR A 478 28.27 11.45 18.20
N GLU A 479 29.31 11.12 17.45
CA GLU A 479 29.25 10.52 16.12
C GLU A 479 29.76 9.08 16.20
N HIS A 480 29.02 8.15 15.60
CA HIS A 480 29.42 6.75 15.58
C HIS A 480 28.93 6.02 14.33
N GLN A 481 29.55 4.87 14.08
CA GLN A 481 29.24 4.01 12.95
C GLN A 481 29.52 2.57 13.39
N GLY A 482 28.57 1.67 13.18
CA GLY A 482 28.77 0.26 13.50
C GLY A 482 27.63 -0.63 13.02
N MET A 483 27.82 -1.94 13.14
CA MET A 483 26.76 -2.91 12.84
C MET A 483 25.58 -2.83 13.81
N MET A 484 25.78 -2.26 15.01
CA MET A 484 24.70 -2.06 15.98
C MET A 484 23.64 -1.09 15.45
N ASP A 485 24.03 -0.13 14.61
CA ASP A 485 23.15 0.92 14.07
C ASP A 485 22.58 0.56 12.71
N ILE A 486 22.82 -0.66 12.23
CA ILE A 486 22.44 -1.06 10.88
C ILE A 486 20.93 -0.98 10.63
N GLN A 487 20.12 -1.20 11.67
CA GLN A 487 18.67 -1.03 11.59
C GLN A 487 18.25 0.43 11.41
N ALA A 488 19.03 1.37 11.96
CA ALA A 488 18.73 2.81 11.86
C ALA A 488 19.34 3.48 10.61
N ALA A 489 20.37 2.88 10.00
CA ALA A 489 21.11 3.52 8.91
C ALA A 489 21.18 2.73 7.59
N ARG A 490 21.13 1.39 7.62
CA ARG A 490 21.25 0.54 6.42
C ARG A 490 20.46 -0.78 6.55
N PRO A 491 19.15 -0.72 6.78
CA PRO A 491 18.34 -1.91 7.06
C PRO A 491 18.31 -2.92 5.90
N ASN A 492 18.44 -2.44 4.65
CA ASN A 492 18.35 -3.26 3.44
C ASN A 492 19.66 -3.97 3.07
N MET A 493 20.73 -3.83 3.87
CA MET A 493 21.98 -4.52 3.57
C MET A 493 21.75 -6.03 3.52
N GLY A 494 22.11 -6.68 2.41
CA GLY A 494 21.82 -8.12 2.21
C GLY A 494 22.38 -9.06 3.28
N LYS A 495 23.46 -8.67 3.98
CA LYS A 495 24.05 -9.41 5.10
C LYS A 495 23.57 -8.95 6.48
N ASN A 496 22.53 -8.13 6.58
CA ASN A 496 22.00 -7.64 7.84
C ASN A 496 21.27 -8.79 8.57
N PRO A 497 21.80 -9.29 9.71
CA PRO A 497 21.19 -10.42 10.41
C PRO A 497 19.87 -10.06 11.10
N PHE A 498 19.60 -8.76 11.28
CA PHE A 498 18.39 -8.25 11.92
C PHE A 498 17.38 -7.74 10.89
N ARG A 499 17.58 -8.02 9.59
CA ARG A 499 16.69 -7.53 8.53
C ARG A 499 15.27 -8.04 8.78
N TYR A 500 14.33 -7.11 8.84
CA TYR A 500 12.92 -7.45 8.97
C TYR A 500 12.45 -8.27 7.77
N LYS A 501 11.55 -9.20 8.05
CA LYS A 501 10.86 -10.00 7.05
C LYS A 501 9.40 -9.61 7.04
N GLY A 502 8.78 -9.71 5.88
CA GLY A 502 7.43 -9.23 5.64
C GLY A 502 6.65 -10.20 4.77
N PRO A 503 5.34 -9.97 4.60
CA PRO A 503 4.61 -10.57 3.50
C PRO A 503 5.29 -10.24 2.16
N HIS A 504 5.07 -11.08 1.14
CA HIS A 504 5.53 -10.73 -0.20
C HIS A 504 4.74 -9.53 -0.68
N THR A 505 5.42 -8.46 -1.07
CA THR A 505 4.78 -7.34 -1.75
C THR A 505 4.44 -7.77 -3.17
N TYR A 506 3.19 -7.58 -3.59
CA TYR A 506 2.79 -7.84 -4.98
C TYR A 506 2.28 -6.55 -5.60
N LEU A 507 2.81 -6.23 -6.78
CA LEU A 507 2.28 -5.18 -7.63
C LEU A 507 1.19 -5.79 -8.52
N PRO A 508 -0.02 -5.20 -8.58
CA PRO A 508 -1.13 -5.74 -9.37
C PRO A 508 -0.86 -5.70 -10.89
N TYR A 509 0.21 -5.00 -11.30
CA TYR A 509 0.76 -4.92 -12.64
C TYR A 509 2.27 -5.09 -12.54
N ALA A 510 2.88 -5.75 -13.52
CA ALA A 510 4.33 -5.85 -13.63
C ALA A 510 4.73 -5.82 -15.10
N GLU A 511 5.39 -4.73 -15.50
CA GLU A 511 6.17 -4.62 -16.74
C GLU A 511 7.65 -4.67 -16.34
N ASP A 512 8.49 -5.40 -17.07
CA ASP A 512 9.93 -5.34 -16.83
C ASP A 512 10.49 -3.97 -17.28
N SER A 513 11.56 -3.51 -16.62
CA SER A 513 12.07 -2.14 -16.82
C SER A 513 12.62 -1.91 -18.24
N GLU A 514 13.14 -2.95 -18.90
CA GLU A 514 13.58 -2.87 -20.30
C GLU A 514 12.38 -2.73 -21.26
N GLY A 515 11.31 -3.50 -21.05
CA GLY A 515 10.04 -3.37 -21.77
C GLY A 515 9.44 -1.98 -21.63
N PHE A 516 9.37 -1.46 -20.39
CA PHE A 516 8.86 -0.12 -20.11
C PHE A 516 9.71 0.96 -20.79
N PHE A 517 11.04 0.82 -20.77
CA PHE A 517 11.96 1.69 -21.49
C PHE A 517 11.64 1.75 -22.99
N PHE A 518 11.50 0.60 -23.67
CA PHE A 518 11.19 0.60 -25.11
C PHE A 518 9.81 1.18 -25.43
N ARG A 519 8.85 1.08 -24.51
CA ARG A 519 7.53 1.69 -24.65
C ARG A 519 7.60 3.22 -24.52
N LYS A 520 8.37 3.73 -23.56
CA LYS A 520 8.54 5.18 -23.32
C LYS A 520 9.53 5.84 -24.28
N MET A 521 10.51 5.09 -24.79
CA MET A 521 11.59 5.56 -25.66
C MET A 521 11.64 4.80 -27.01
N PRO A 522 10.54 4.75 -27.80
CA PRO A 522 10.54 4.07 -29.09
C PRO A 522 11.51 4.70 -30.10
N ASP A 523 11.89 5.96 -29.87
CA ASP A 523 12.75 6.82 -30.66
C ASP A 523 14.22 6.86 -30.18
N TYR A 524 14.65 5.95 -29.30
CA TYR A 524 16.00 5.95 -28.73
C TYR A 524 17.14 5.98 -29.78
N GLN A 525 16.94 5.38 -30.95
CA GLN A 525 17.90 5.43 -32.08
C GLN A 525 18.11 6.86 -32.61
N THR A 526 17.08 7.72 -32.59
CA THR A 526 17.15 9.13 -32.99
C THR A 526 18.05 9.92 -32.04
N ILE A 527 18.00 9.62 -30.74
CA ILE A 527 18.86 10.25 -29.74
C ILE A 527 20.32 9.84 -29.96
N LEU A 528 20.57 8.54 -30.19
CA LEU A 528 21.90 8.03 -30.52
C LEU A 528 22.46 8.64 -31.83
N ALA A 529 21.61 8.98 -32.80
CA ALA A 529 22.02 9.65 -34.04
C ALA A 529 22.67 11.03 -33.83
N ARG A 530 22.51 11.63 -32.65
CA ARG A 530 23.25 12.85 -32.28
C ARG A 530 24.73 12.58 -32.12
N MET A 531 25.11 11.40 -31.60
CA MET A 531 26.49 11.01 -31.31
C MET A 531 27.10 10.13 -32.41
N PHE A 532 26.28 9.35 -33.14
CA PHE A 532 26.73 8.35 -34.11
C PHE A 532 26.17 8.56 -35.52
N LYS A 533 26.96 8.25 -36.55
CA LYS A 533 26.54 8.29 -37.96
C LYS A 533 25.56 7.14 -38.28
N ASP A 534 25.85 5.95 -37.75
CA ASP A 534 24.99 4.76 -37.76
C ASP A 534 24.75 4.29 -36.31
N PRO A 535 23.65 4.73 -35.68
CA PRO A 535 23.28 4.38 -34.31
C PRO A 535 23.07 2.88 -34.06
N SER A 536 22.59 2.14 -35.07
CA SER A 536 22.22 0.73 -34.93
C SER A 536 23.43 -0.17 -34.77
N VAL A 537 24.57 0.23 -35.35
CA VAL A 537 25.87 -0.43 -35.21
C VAL A 537 26.59 0.02 -33.94
N ALA A 538 26.34 1.24 -33.46
CA ALA A 538 26.98 1.79 -32.27
C ALA A 538 26.48 1.12 -30.98
N VAL A 539 25.17 0.95 -30.85
CA VAL A 539 24.53 0.35 -29.66
C VAL A 539 23.49 -0.67 -30.12
N ALA A 540 23.75 -1.94 -29.82
CA ALA A 540 22.79 -3.00 -30.12
C ALA A 540 21.52 -2.82 -29.26
N LYS A 541 20.36 -3.24 -29.79
CA LYS A 541 19.07 -3.08 -29.09
C LYS A 541 19.10 -3.60 -27.65
N LYS A 542 19.66 -4.79 -27.43
CA LYS A 542 19.79 -5.42 -26.10
C LYS A 542 20.64 -4.65 -25.09
N ASP A 543 21.48 -3.72 -25.57
CA ASP A 543 22.38 -2.91 -24.72
C ASP A 543 21.84 -1.47 -24.57
N ALA A 544 20.71 -1.15 -25.22
CA ALA A 544 20.16 0.20 -25.27
C ALA A 544 19.67 0.67 -23.91
N TYR A 545 18.94 -0.18 -23.17
CA TYR A 545 18.45 0.15 -21.84
C TYR A 545 19.60 0.55 -20.89
N ASP A 546 20.60 -0.32 -20.74
CA ASP A 546 21.77 -0.06 -19.90
C ASP A 546 22.55 1.19 -20.35
N THR A 547 22.69 1.41 -21.66
CA THR A 547 23.36 2.61 -22.19
C THR A 547 22.61 3.89 -21.81
N PHE A 548 21.28 3.89 -21.94
CA PHE A 548 20.46 5.05 -21.60
C PHE A 548 20.38 5.29 -20.09
N PHE A 549 20.36 4.24 -19.28
CA PHE A 549 20.48 4.35 -17.83
C PHE A 549 21.77 5.07 -17.42
N ASN A 550 22.90 4.68 -18.00
CA ASN A 550 24.19 5.31 -17.70
C ASN A 550 24.31 6.74 -18.27
N LEU A 551 23.73 7.02 -19.45
CA LEU A 551 23.63 8.38 -19.98
C LEU A 551 22.73 9.29 -19.11
N TYR A 552 21.61 8.77 -18.62
CA TYR A 552 20.71 9.49 -17.73
C TYR A 552 21.42 9.86 -16.41
N MET A 553 22.14 8.90 -15.80
CA MET A 553 22.98 9.14 -14.63
C MET A 553 24.11 10.15 -14.91
N LEU A 554 24.76 10.06 -16.07
CA LEU A 554 25.81 10.99 -16.48
C LEU A 554 25.27 12.43 -16.50
N VAL A 555 24.14 12.64 -17.18
CA VAL A 555 23.50 13.95 -17.32
C VAL A 555 23.03 14.47 -15.96
N GLY A 556 22.25 13.68 -15.21
CA GLY A 556 21.70 14.11 -13.92
C GLY A 556 22.77 14.38 -12.87
N GLY A 557 23.84 13.60 -12.86
CA GLY A 557 24.94 13.76 -11.92
C GLY A 557 25.73 15.06 -12.09
N MET A 558 25.69 15.72 -13.25
CA MET A 558 26.52 16.93 -13.51
C MET A 558 26.20 18.09 -12.56
N ALA A 559 24.95 18.23 -12.11
CA ALA A 559 24.57 19.26 -11.14
C ALA A 559 25.32 19.12 -9.80
N SER A 560 25.70 17.90 -9.43
CA SER A 560 26.47 17.62 -8.21
C SER A 560 27.97 17.95 -8.35
N ILE A 561 28.51 18.01 -9.57
CA ILE A 561 29.94 18.19 -9.83
C ILE A 561 30.33 19.68 -9.72
N PRO A 562 31.54 20.01 -9.23
CA PRO A 562 32.07 21.39 -9.26
C PRO A 562 32.01 21.98 -10.67
N GLU A 563 31.63 23.25 -10.78
CA GLU A 563 31.36 23.91 -12.08
C GLU A 563 32.55 23.83 -13.04
N GLU A 564 33.77 24.00 -12.53
CA GLU A 564 35.03 23.91 -13.27
C GLU A 564 35.38 22.50 -13.77
N GLU A 565 34.67 21.47 -13.30
CA GLU A 565 34.86 20.08 -13.70
C GLU A 565 33.72 19.54 -14.56
N ARG A 566 32.59 20.25 -14.67
CA ARG A 566 31.37 19.76 -15.36
C ARG A 566 31.61 19.51 -16.85
N LEU A 567 30.88 18.52 -17.36
CA LEU A 567 30.73 18.26 -18.79
C LEU A 567 29.59 19.11 -19.36
N ASP A 568 29.73 19.53 -20.61
CA ASP A 568 28.64 20.09 -21.41
C ASP A 568 27.77 18.94 -21.95
N VAL A 569 26.64 18.70 -21.29
CA VAL A 569 25.74 17.55 -21.55
C VAL A 569 24.40 17.95 -22.15
N ASP A 570 24.16 19.25 -22.37
CA ASP A 570 22.87 19.79 -22.83
C ASP A 570 22.45 19.27 -24.21
N GLY A 571 23.42 18.85 -25.03
CA GLY A 571 23.18 18.29 -26.36
C GLY A 571 22.75 16.82 -26.38
N ILE A 572 22.75 16.11 -25.24
CA ILE A 572 22.46 14.67 -25.19
C ILE A 572 20.96 14.43 -25.32
N PHE A 573 20.15 15.10 -24.49
CA PHE A 573 18.70 14.94 -24.45
C PHE A 573 17.98 16.29 -24.61
N THR A 574 16.84 16.27 -25.29
CA THR A 574 15.84 17.35 -25.16
C THR A 574 15.14 17.24 -23.81
N ALA A 575 14.44 18.29 -23.39
CA ALA A 575 13.68 18.27 -22.13
C ALA A 575 12.65 17.13 -22.09
N GLU A 576 11.94 16.89 -23.20
CA GLU A 576 10.95 15.82 -23.33
C GLU A 576 11.57 14.42 -23.22
N GLU A 577 12.69 14.19 -23.89
CA GLU A 577 13.41 12.91 -23.81
C GLU A 577 13.94 12.66 -22.40
N TYR A 578 14.41 13.72 -21.72
CA TYR A 578 14.91 13.60 -20.36
C TYR A 578 13.80 13.36 -19.34
N ALA A 579 12.64 14.01 -19.50
CA ALA A 579 11.45 13.74 -18.69
C ALA A 579 10.93 12.31 -18.88
N ARG A 580 10.90 11.78 -20.11
CA ARG A 580 10.55 10.37 -20.36
C ARG A 580 11.56 9.40 -19.76
N LEU A 581 12.86 9.71 -19.78
CA LEU A 581 13.87 8.90 -19.11
C LEU A 581 13.72 8.94 -17.58
N TRP A 582 13.34 10.09 -17.02
CA TRP A 582 12.97 10.18 -15.62
C TRP A 582 11.80 9.27 -15.29
N GLU A 583 10.75 9.17 -16.13
CA GLU A 583 9.64 8.23 -15.88
C GLU A 583 10.11 6.77 -15.85
N VAL A 584 11.04 6.40 -16.75
CA VAL A 584 11.66 5.07 -16.78
C VAL A 584 12.42 4.77 -15.50
N ASP A 585 13.31 5.69 -15.08
CA ASP A 585 14.05 5.57 -13.81
C ASP A 585 13.08 5.54 -12.62
N ASN A 586 12.06 6.41 -12.61
CA ASN A 586 11.08 6.51 -11.54
C ASN A 586 10.30 5.21 -11.34
N TYR A 587 9.90 4.56 -12.44
CA TYR A 587 9.25 3.24 -12.39
C TYR A 587 10.20 2.15 -11.85
N GLU A 588 11.43 2.08 -12.35
CA GLU A 588 12.42 1.10 -11.91
C GLU A 588 12.70 1.25 -10.39
N ARG A 589 12.87 2.50 -9.92
CA ARG A 589 13.07 2.80 -8.50
C ARG A 589 11.83 2.46 -7.66
N PHE A 590 10.62 2.66 -8.18
CA PHE A 590 9.39 2.24 -7.50
C PHE A 590 9.36 0.71 -7.30
N GLN A 591 9.66 -0.06 -8.34
CA GLN A 591 9.74 -1.53 -8.27
C GLN A 591 10.79 -1.99 -7.23
N GLU A 592 11.92 -1.31 -7.15
CA GLU A 592 12.96 -1.64 -6.17
C GLU A 592 12.53 -1.28 -4.74
N TYR A 593 12.01 -0.07 -4.53
CA TYR A 593 11.82 0.48 -3.19
C TYR A 593 10.55 -0.01 -2.51
N ILE A 594 9.58 -0.49 -3.28
CA ILE A 594 8.38 -1.12 -2.74
C ILE A 594 8.71 -2.36 -1.88
N ASP A 595 9.76 -3.11 -2.26
CA ASP A 595 10.26 -4.26 -1.51
C ASP A 595 11.11 -3.86 -0.29
N TYR A 596 11.72 -2.68 -0.34
CA TYR A 596 12.55 -2.16 0.74
C TYR A 596 11.74 -1.65 1.93
N ARG A 597 10.45 -1.38 1.77
CA ARG A 597 9.54 -0.94 2.86
C ARG A 597 9.63 -1.86 4.06
N THR A 598 9.59 -3.17 3.83
CA THR A 598 9.69 -4.21 4.88
C THR A 598 10.91 -4.03 5.77
N SER A 599 12.09 -3.95 5.18
CA SER A 599 13.32 -3.80 5.97
C SER A 599 13.48 -2.39 6.52
N CYS A 600 13.08 -1.35 5.78
CA CYS A 600 13.12 0.04 6.25
C CYS A 600 12.16 0.35 7.40
N SER A 601 11.14 -0.47 7.65
CA SER A 601 10.23 -0.32 8.81
C SER A 601 10.96 -0.29 10.16
N SER A 602 12.14 -0.92 10.28
CA SER A 602 12.91 -0.87 11.52
C SER A 602 13.45 0.51 11.87
N ILE A 603 13.59 1.42 10.90
CA ILE A 603 13.95 2.82 11.16
C ILE A 603 12.77 3.54 11.82
N VAL A 604 11.53 3.19 11.46
CA VAL A 604 10.33 3.74 12.10
C VAL A 604 10.30 3.31 13.57
N ASP A 605 10.59 2.04 13.85
CA ASP A 605 10.69 1.52 15.22
C ASP A 605 11.80 2.22 16.02
N ASP A 606 12.97 2.46 15.41
CA ASP A 606 14.05 3.22 16.04
C ASP A 606 13.68 4.71 16.28
N ILE A 607 12.94 5.35 15.36
CA ILE A 607 12.41 6.70 15.56
C ILE A 607 11.47 6.74 16.77
N ILE A 608 10.52 5.81 16.85
CA ILE A 608 9.55 5.73 17.95
C ILE A 608 10.28 5.49 19.28
N ALA A 609 11.16 4.48 19.33
CA ALA A 609 11.85 4.10 20.55
C ALA A 609 12.76 5.22 21.09
N LYS A 610 13.54 5.88 20.22
CA LYS A 610 14.41 6.99 20.63
C LYS A 610 13.61 8.22 21.05
N ALA A 611 12.52 8.54 20.34
CA ALA A 611 11.65 9.65 20.72
C ALA A 611 11.03 9.43 22.11
N ASP A 612 10.46 8.26 22.37
CA ASP A 612 9.88 7.94 23.68
C ASP A 612 10.94 7.99 24.80
N ALA A 613 12.14 7.47 24.57
CA ALA A 613 13.24 7.54 25.54
C ALA A 613 13.68 8.98 25.83
N ARG A 614 13.80 9.83 24.79
CA ARG A 614 14.17 11.24 24.92
C ARG A 614 13.12 12.03 25.69
N LEU A 615 11.84 11.83 25.35
CA LEU A 615 10.70 12.49 26.00
C LEU A 615 10.57 12.07 27.47
N ALA A 616 10.65 10.77 27.77
CA ALA A 616 10.60 10.25 29.14
C ALA A 616 11.76 10.79 30.01
N GLY A 617 12.94 10.94 29.42
CA GLY A 617 14.11 11.52 30.09
C GLY A 617 14.11 13.05 30.17
N ASN A 618 13.15 13.75 29.58
CA ASN A 618 13.20 15.21 29.34
C ASN A 618 14.51 15.66 28.68
N SER A 619 15.07 14.80 27.82
CA SER A 619 16.33 15.04 27.13
C SER A 619 16.13 15.96 25.94
N ARG A 620 17.01 16.96 25.80
CA ARG A 620 17.03 17.87 24.65
C ARG A 620 18.10 17.49 23.65
N GLY A 621 17.90 17.83 22.38
CA GLY A 621 18.89 17.68 21.32
C GLY A 621 18.34 16.93 20.11
N ALA A 622 19.13 16.03 19.53
CA ALA A 622 18.72 15.31 18.32
C ALA A 622 19.28 13.90 18.23
N ASP A 623 18.56 13.03 17.52
CA ASP A 623 19.08 11.75 17.05
C ASP A 623 19.12 11.79 15.51
N LEU A 624 20.31 11.65 14.93
CA LEU A 624 20.58 11.86 13.51
C LEU A 624 21.00 10.55 12.85
N ARG A 625 20.33 10.18 11.76
CA ARG A 625 20.68 9.00 10.94
C ARG A 625 21.11 9.44 9.55
N PHE A 626 22.22 8.93 9.05
CA PHE A 626 22.72 9.25 7.71
C PHE A 626 22.87 8.01 6.82
N GLY A 627 22.24 8.03 5.65
CA GLY A 627 22.26 6.92 4.72
C GLY A 627 21.97 7.32 3.28
N HIS A 628 20.91 6.75 2.70
CA HIS A 628 20.73 6.68 1.25
C HIS A 628 19.31 7.06 0.79
N ASP A 629 19.19 7.39 -0.50
CA ASP A 629 17.94 7.71 -1.20
C ASP A 629 16.85 6.66 -1.02
N HIS A 630 17.19 5.40 -1.29
CA HIS A 630 16.25 4.29 -1.23
C HIS A 630 15.60 4.14 0.16
N VAL A 631 16.29 4.58 1.22
CA VAL A 631 15.73 4.61 2.56
C VAL A 631 14.77 5.78 2.73
N VAL A 632 15.13 6.98 2.28
CA VAL A 632 14.21 8.13 2.31
C VAL A 632 12.93 7.80 1.55
N MET A 633 13.05 7.28 0.32
CA MET A 633 11.90 6.90 -0.50
C MET A 633 11.04 5.82 0.16
N ALA A 634 11.65 4.77 0.72
CA ALA A 634 10.90 3.75 1.45
C ALA A 634 10.17 4.33 2.67
N LEU A 635 10.78 5.26 3.41
CA LEU A 635 10.13 5.92 4.55
C LEU A 635 8.94 6.80 4.11
N LEU A 636 9.04 7.49 2.97
CA LEU A 636 7.89 8.21 2.40
C LEU A 636 6.71 7.26 2.17
N MET A 637 6.97 6.07 1.60
CA MET A 637 5.93 5.07 1.34
C MET A 637 5.38 4.44 2.62
N ILE A 638 6.24 4.07 3.57
CA ILE A 638 5.83 3.45 4.84
C ILE A 638 4.92 4.41 5.60
N MET A 639 5.34 5.67 5.74
CA MET A 639 4.65 6.68 6.54
C MET A 639 3.51 7.40 5.81
N ASP A 640 3.30 7.11 4.52
CA ASP A 640 2.35 7.81 3.63
C ASP A 640 2.58 9.32 3.56
N ILE A 641 3.84 9.73 3.48
CA ILE A 641 4.16 11.15 3.53
C ILE A 641 3.70 11.80 2.24
N ASP A 642 2.83 12.81 2.36
CA ASP A 642 2.20 13.50 1.24
C ASP A 642 1.57 12.54 0.20
N GLY A 643 1.04 11.38 0.65
CA GLY A 643 0.36 10.40 -0.21
C GLY A 643 1.25 9.32 -0.84
N PHE A 644 2.54 9.28 -0.53
CA PHE A 644 3.49 8.29 -1.09
C PHE A 644 3.18 6.83 -0.76
N GLY A 645 2.25 6.57 0.17
CA GLY A 645 1.81 5.23 0.53
C GLY A 645 0.84 4.61 -0.48
N PHE A 646 0.30 5.41 -1.40
CA PHE A 646 -0.64 4.96 -2.42
C PHE A 646 0.08 4.21 -3.55
N VAL A 647 -0.39 3.00 -3.83
CA VAL A 647 0.05 2.18 -4.97
C VAL A 647 -1.07 2.26 -6.01
N PRO A 648 -0.83 2.80 -7.22
CA PRO A 648 -1.86 2.91 -8.25
C PRO A 648 -2.28 1.53 -8.76
N ASP A 649 -3.22 1.49 -9.70
CA ASP A 649 -3.70 0.26 -10.39
C ASP A 649 -3.07 0.09 -11.80
N SER A 650 -2.24 1.03 -12.24
CA SER A 650 -1.54 1.03 -13.52
C SER A 650 -0.09 1.50 -13.38
N VAL A 651 0.80 0.96 -14.21
CA VAL A 651 2.19 1.41 -14.33
C VAL A 651 2.26 2.89 -14.73
N ASP A 652 1.36 3.33 -15.62
CA ASP A 652 1.40 4.69 -16.16
C ASP A 652 1.03 5.76 -15.12
N ASP A 653 0.33 5.37 -14.05
CA ASP A 653 -0.09 6.29 -12.97
C ASP A 653 0.98 6.45 -11.88
N ILE A 654 2.04 5.64 -11.89
CA ILE A 654 3.13 5.71 -10.88
C ILE A 654 3.78 7.09 -10.85
N VAL A 655 3.88 7.73 -12.01
CA VAL A 655 4.43 9.09 -12.15
C VAL A 655 3.74 10.10 -11.22
N ASN A 656 2.46 9.88 -10.92
CA ASN A 656 1.62 10.78 -10.13
C ASN A 656 1.62 10.46 -8.63
N THR A 657 2.08 9.28 -8.24
CA THR A 657 2.00 8.78 -6.85
C THR A 657 3.38 8.57 -6.21
N PHE A 658 4.42 8.44 -7.04
CA PHE A 658 5.79 8.24 -6.63
C PHE A 658 6.71 9.09 -7.50
N GLN A 659 7.48 9.99 -6.89
CA GLN A 659 8.41 10.86 -7.61
C GLN A 659 9.81 10.82 -6.99
N THR A 660 10.78 10.28 -7.71
CA THR A 660 12.18 10.18 -7.25
C THR A 660 12.81 11.53 -6.90
N PHE A 661 12.42 12.62 -7.58
CA PHE A 661 12.92 13.96 -7.28
C PHE A 661 12.51 14.49 -5.89
N ARG A 662 11.60 13.82 -5.19
CA ARG A 662 11.24 14.10 -3.79
C ARG A 662 12.31 13.63 -2.79
N SER A 663 13.27 12.82 -3.24
CA SER A 663 14.50 12.49 -2.51
C SER A 663 15.71 13.05 -3.28
N PRO A 664 15.90 14.38 -3.33
CA PRO A 664 17.09 14.97 -3.93
C PRO A 664 18.36 14.55 -3.17
N MET A 665 19.54 14.88 -3.70
CA MET A 665 20.79 14.86 -2.93
C MET A 665 20.59 15.61 -1.61
N ALA A 666 21.16 15.13 -0.51
CA ALA A 666 20.93 15.66 0.85
C ALA A 666 19.46 15.68 1.33
N ALA A 667 18.56 14.93 0.67
CA ALA A 667 17.19 14.76 1.14
C ALA A 667 17.15 14.35 2.61
N ASN A 668 16.22 14.90 3.37
CA ASN A 668 16.13 14.64 4.78
C ASN A 668 14.70 14.74 5.30
N MET A 669 14.43 13.98 6.36
CA MET A 669 13.17 13.94 7.09
C MET A 669 13.45 14.27 8.55
N GLN A 670 12.62 15.14 9.14
CA GLN A 670 12.78 15.59 10.52
C GLN A 670 11.43 15.54 11.25
N PHE A 671 11.37 14.73 12.32
CA PHE A 671 10.31 14.81 13.32
C PHE A 671 10.74 15.78 14.41
N VAL A 672 10.06 16.91 14.52
CA VAL A 672 10.34 17.95 15.51
C VAL A 672 9.32 17.87 16.63
N PHE A 673 9.79 17.61 17.84
CA PHE A 673 8.94 17.37 19.02
C PHE A 673 8.84 18.61 19.89
N TYR A 674 7.60 18.93 20.28
CA TYR A 674 7.23 20.09 21.07
C TYR A 674 6.56 19.64 22.36
N THR A 675 7.00 20.22 23.48
CA THR A 675 6.37 19.99 24.79
C THR A 675 5.76 21.27 25.33
N PRO A 676 4.75 21.18 26.22
CA PRO A 676 4.24 22.36 26.90
C PRO A 676 5.36 23.03 27.69
N LYS A 677 5.46 24.35 27.57
CA LYS A 677 6.39 25.15 28.38
C LYS A 677 6.14 24.89 29.86
N LYS A 678 7.21 24.98 30.66
CA LYS A 678 7.16 24.77 32.11
C LYS A 678 5.94 25.42 32.77
N GLY A 679 5.15 24.62 33.47
CA GLY A 679 3.93 25.07 34.18
C GLY A 679 2.67 25.12 33.31
N LYS A 680 2.74 24.73 32.04
CA LYS A 680 1.58 24.47 31.17
C LYS A 680 1.27 22.97 31.13
N LYS A 681 0.01 22.65 30.85
CA LYS A 681 -0.46 21.28 30.60
C LYS A 681 -0.75 21.13 29.11
N GLY A 682 -0.57 19.93 28.60
CA GLY A 682 -0.85 19.55 27.23
C GLY A 682 -0.06 18.32 26.84
N ASP A 683 -0.49 17.68 25.76
CA ASP A 683 0.16 16.48 25.22
C ASP A 683 1.39 16.87 24.39
N VAL A 684 2.26 15.90 24.12
CA VAL A 684 3.44 16.12 23.25
C VAL A 684 2.96 16.26 21.81
N LEU A 685 3.40 17.33 21.16
CA LEU A 685 3.10 17.56 19.75
C LEU A 685 4.32 17.27 18.89
N VAL A 686 4.09 16.87 17.64
CA VAL A 686 5.14 16.63 16.66
C VAL A 686 4.79 17.27 15.33
N LYS A 687 5.80 17.81 14.65
CA LYS A 687 5.72 18.32 13.28
C LYS A 687 6.69 17.54 12.40
N LEU A 688 6.24 17.14 11.22
CA LEU A 688 7.07 16.49 10.22
C LEU A 688 7.58 17.51 9.20
N LEU A 689 8.88 17.47 8.91
CA LEU A 689 9.49 18.18 7.79
C LEU A 689 10.11 17.20 6.80
N LEU A 690 9.85 17.40 5.52
CA LEU A 690 10.55 16.75 4.42
C LEU A 690 11.31 17.82 3.63
N ASN A 691 12.62 17.65 3.53
CA ASN A 691 13.51 18.59 2.86
C ASN A 691 13.37 20.05 3.36
N GLY A 692 13.01 20.21 4.63
CA GLY A 692 12.81 21.52 5.28
C GLY A 692 11.41 22.12 5.11
N GLU A 693 10.54 21.48 4.33
CA GLU A 693 9.15 21.88 4.12
C GLU A 693 8.21 21.03 4.99
N GLU A 694 7.07 21.60 5.39
CA GLU A 694 6.07 20.89 6.20
C GLU A 694 5.38 19.81 5.37
N ALA A 695 5.26 18.61 5.93
CA ALA A 695 4.71 17.44 5.25
C ALA A 695 3.61 16.78 6.07
N SER A 696 2.67 16.10 5.41
CA SER A 696 1.55 15.39 6.04
C SER A 696 1.83 13.91 6.25
N LEU A 697 1.17 13.31 7.24
CA LEU A 697 1.23 11.88 7.54
C LEU A 697 -0.04 11.16 7.06
N GLY A 698 -0.14 10.90 5.76
CA GLY A 698 -1.26 10.18 5.16
C GLY A 698 -2.64 10.69 5.58
N ALA A 699 -3.49 9.77 6.05
CA ALA A 699 -4.84 10.08 6.53
C ALA A 699 -4.91 10.61 7.97
N LEU A 700 -3.79 10.69 8.68
CA LEU A 700 -3.78 11.19 10.05
C LEU A 700 -4.10 12.69 10.04
N ALA A 701 -5.10 13.09 10.80
CA ALA A 701 -5.49 14.50 10.92
C ALA A 701 -4.58 15.22 11.95
N PRO A 702 -4.04 16.42 11.63
CA PRO A 702 -3.34 17.23 12.61
C PRO A 702 -4.32 17.85 13.61
N VAL A 703 -3.83 18.17 14.80
CA VAL A 703 -4.59 18.83 15.86
C VAL A 703 -4.77 20.32 15.57
N ASP A 704 -3.72 20.98 15.10
CA ASP A 704 -3.72 22.40 14.69
C ASP A 704 -2.57 22.64 13.71
N GLY A 705 -2.83 23.28 12.56
CA GLY A 705 -1.82 23.47 11.52
C GLY A 705 -1.09 22.17 11.14
N PRO A 706 0.26 22.16 11.11
CA PRO A 706 1.07 20.97 10.81
C PRO A 706 1.42 20.13 12.07
N TYR A 707 0.72 20.31 13.19
CA TYR A 707 1.05 19.68 14.47
C TYR A 707 0.13 18.49 14.78
N TYR A 708 0.75 17.35 15.06
CA TYR A 708 0.08 16.11 15.43
C TYR A 708 0.32 15.78 16.90
N GLU A 709 -0.62 15.08 17.54
CA GLU A 709 -0.36 14.48 18.85
C GLU A 709 0.59 13.28 18.69
N TRP A 710 1.64 13.20 19.50
CA TRP A 710 2.65 12.15 19.37
C TRP A 710 2.07 10.74 19.59
N SER A 711 1.12 10.58 20.52
CA SER A 711 0.40 9.33 20.74
C SER A 711 -0.26 8.81 19.45
N ALA A 712 -1.02 9.67 18.78
CA ALA A 712 -1.69 9.36 17.52
C ALA A 712 -0.70 9.06 16.38
N VAL A 713 0.42 9.79 16.31
CA VAL A 713 1.49 9.50 15.34
C VAL A 713 2.11 8.13 15.61
N LYS A 714 2.36 7.75 16.86
CA LYS A 714 2.89 6.42 17.19
C LYS A 714 1.93 5.32 16.76
N ASP A 715 0.65 5.45 17.09
CA ASP A 715 -0.36 4.44 16.73
C ASP A 715 -0.48 4.32 15.20
N TYR A 716 -0.48 5.46 14.51
CA TYR A 716 -0.45 5.51 13.06
C TYR A 716 0.78 4.81 12.48
N LEU A 717 1.99 5.17 12.90
CA LEU A 717 3.23 4.57 12.41
C LEU A 717 3.32 3.06 12.71
N ASN A 718 2.84 2.63 13.89
CA ASN A 718 2.73 1.21 14.22
C ASN A 718 1.76 0.48 13.29
N SER A 719 0.60 1.06 13.00
CA SER A 719 -0.37 0.47 12.06
C SER A 719 0.22 0.35 10.65
N ARG A 720 0.98 1.36 10.21
CA ARG A 720 1.64 1.36 8.89
C ARG A 720 2.73 0.30 8.80
N THR A 721 3.61 0.21 9.78
CA THR A 721 4.70 -0.78 9.78
C THR A 721 4.19 -2.22 9.85
N ALA A 722 3.08 -2.48 10.56
CA ALA A 722 2.44 -3.79 10.62
C ALA A 722 2.02 -4.33 9.24
N MET A 723 1.75 -3.45 8.26
CA MET A 723 1.43 -3.86 6.89
C MET A 723 2.62 -4.54 6.17
N PHE A 724 3.85 -4.22 6.58
CA PHE A 724 5.07 -4.61 5.86
C PHE A 724 5.92 -5.62 6.62
N VAL A 725 5.64 -5.90 7.89
CA VAL A 725 6.52 -6.70 8.75
C VAL A 725 5.72 -7.82 9.39
N ARG A 726 6.23 -9.05 9.33
CA ARG A 726 5.74 -10.16 10.17
C ARG A 726 6.41 -10.02 11.53
N ARG A 727 5.66 -9.53 12.53
CA ARG A 727 6.17 -9.27 13.88
C ARG A 727 6.04 -10.49 14.77
#